data_AF-A0A840V9C7-F1
#
_entry.id   AF-A0A840V9C7-F1
#
_cell.length_a   1.000
_cell.length_b   1.000
_cell.length_c   1.000
_cell.angle_alpha   90.00
_cell.angle_beta   90.00
_cell.angle_gamma   90.00
#
_symmetry.space_group_name_H-M   'P 1'
#
loop_
_entity.id
_entity.type
_entity.pdbx_description
1 polymer ?
#
loop_
_entity_poly.entity_id
_entity_poly.type
_entity_poly.pdbx_seq_one_letter_code
_entity_poly.pdbx_strand_id
1 'polypeptide(L)'
;MKYSKSLSRFRRRKPNRRSGFALVITISLMVILTLLAVGLLALSSVSLRGSRSGDSMREARANARLALELAIGQLQKQAGPDRRITAPASMVKESAPLGVTGVWEASTSNELVEAVGEKDGKFVDWLVSDAFRSEAVGSTMPPMPEATDEGVVTLLGEDSFGPSAGADAEGQYLRSKPLEIQTGRSYGKLAWGVIDESLKARFDLEEPVELAEGSTLAKKIARASSPARFGTFALDQLQDLRPDEVLAKKLVSFDSAVLGTNNTSLRNYRSDITPWSLSLMTNPVDGGFKRDLSTAFTVNPQSFESEGSLYQHVGLPNDSNSDPSLATLVDYHNLYKEIGERTSFARNVRSDAVGASLPNGLRPFSKSGTSYTANPQVPRGMVLMPSLLKVDMVFSIVARVPHTGYWKSQHTALKNDFMIHLMYLPVITLHNPYDTPISFEGMKLSFQDIPVGFKFYNNKRPATSSLITLSDLVLPEYQGNGKTFGITVKQSLSGSDATTVTLEPGQTRVFGTIAVNPTWSWADEISSSGNKVLFDWQSDRTPQFEMIPGLMSDPTSGAGFDVDYIAPSNQTAMASAFCAGGTVGAKRTDRIGVEWGPLANSKMEFNIVMELNGQAAGMYRMSYGDQKNLDEMAAEGTSERYPDTREFPMTWPDGSSPDVRAQEIYEADSTPFSAYSRARPFAIMSFTGKTTRESFVPTRPYVDSSTNLFVADMDISSGAGAPGDQPYEMVMVPVEPSTPSIGVGVEESEGYFFGGHDSDRGTSKATFYEIPHAPMQSLAQFRHANLANSGVPPFMTYTVGESWANPMIPAGEVSGSNPTGSGKIYDHAYLSNAALWDRYFLSTMADYEGDSFQGDDRGADEVREDFFSQTRELLNPRMVPLVATTEGAAAAESIGGTDGDKLVGKYVGLKGGFNVNSTSVDAWVAFLSSMRDTQIANQEDGLVDSGDSSAFPRVRHPADGPIEGGDSFFSEREPRWQGYRQLDATQIQALAENLVDEIHQRGPFLSLAEFVNRRLGGQNDASSRRGALAAAIHETEVNATIEGDGLDLEAQNMGDHDWVNPSAALGNNSEGAPGSLTQGDILSALGSEMTVRGDTFVIRAYGQSDNKQGTIQARAWCEAVVQRMPDYVDPTDVAETELDELSPINEKFGRRFEVRSFRWLVAEEI
;
A
#
# COMPACT_ATOMS: atom_id res chain seq x y z
N MET A 1 105.43 37.98 -55.20
CA MET A 1 106.56 38.72 -55.81
C MET A 1 106.19 40.20 -55.80
N LYS A 2 107.11 41.06 -55.36
CA LYS A 2 106.97 42.51 -55.12
C LYS A 2 106.59 43.29 -56.40
N TYR A 3 105.78 44.34 -56.30
CA TYR A 3 106.20 45.76 -56.22
C TYR A 3 105.05 46.74 -56.51
N SER A 4 105.10 47.88 -55.81
CA SER A 4 104.22 49.05 -55.96
C SER A 4 104.85 50.15 -56.85
N LYS A 5 104.00 51.14 -57.21
CA LYS A 5 104.20 52.53 -57.68
C LYS A 5 103.30 52.78 -58.92
N SER A 6 102.64 53.91 -59.14
CA SER A 6 102.87 55.31 -58.76
C SER A 6 101.58 56.13 -58.97
N LEU A 7 101.41 57.17 -58.15
CA LEU A 7 100.43 58.25 -58.27
C LEU A 7 100.73 59.20 -59.44
N SER A 8 99.71 59.87 -60.01
CA SER A 8 99.65 61.34 -60.11
C SER A 8 98.31 61.86 -60.67
N ARG A 9 97.89 63.02 -60.14
CA ARG A 9 96.68 63.81 -60.48
C ARG A 9 96.95 64.72 -61.69
N PHE A 10 95.92 65.09 -62.46
CA PHE A 10 95.63 66.48 -62.86
C PHE A 10 94.18 66.67 -63.38
N ARG A 11 93.78 67.94 -63.51
CA ARG A 11 92.46 68.56 -63.27
C ARG A 11 91.48 68.63 -64.46
N ARG A 12 90.18 68.50 -64.13
CA ARG A 12 88.94 69.25 -64.52
C ARG A 12 88.61 69.60 -65.99
N ARG A 13 87.40 69.19 -66.40
CA ARG A 13 86.28 70.02 -66.94
C ARG A 13 84.91 69.32 -66.68
N LYS A 14 83.85 70.10 -66.38
CA LYS A 14 82.38 69.76 -66.36
C LYS A 14 81.73 70.29 -67.68
N PRO A 15 80.43 70.08 -68.03
CA PRO A 15 79.33 69.16 -67.62
C PRO A 15 78.77 68.35 -68.86
N ASN A 16 77.73 67.50 -68.90
CA ASN A 16 76.31 67.65 -68.52
C ASN A 16 75.54 66.30 -68.41
N ARG A 17 74.47 66.30 -67.61
CA ARG A 17 73.70 65.15 -67.08
C ARG A 17 72.67 64.53 -68.05
N ARG A 18 72.40 63.23 -67.88
CA ARG A 18 71.09 62.58 -68.13
C ARG A 18 70.68 61.82 -66.85
N SER A 19 69.52 62.15 -66.28
CA SER A 19 68.95 61.53 -65.07
C SER A 19 67.62 60.86 -65.41
N GLY A 20 67.54 59.54 -65.24
CA GLY A 20 66.30 58.75 -65.39
C GLY A 20 66.32 57.41 -64.64
N PHE A 21 67.49 56.78 -64.46
CA PHE A 21 67.58 55.43 -63.86
C PHE A 21 67.57 55.41 -62.32
N ALA A 22 68.07 56.46 -61.66
CA ALA A 22 68.07 56.54 -60.19
C ALA A 22 66.64 56.71 -59.62
N LEU A 23 65.77 57.43 -60.34
CA LEU A 23 64.39 57.67 -59.92
C LEU A 23 63.56 56.37 -59.96
N VAL A 24 63.73 55.55 -61.00
CA VAL A 24 63.02 54.26 -61.13
C VAL A 24 63.45 53.28 -60.03
N ILE A 25 64.74 53.20 -59.69
CA ILE A 25 65.20 52.36 -58.57
C ILE A 25 64.65 52.87 -57.24
N THR A 26 64.63 54.19 -56.99
CA THR A 26 64.08 54.72 -55.74
C THR A 26 62.57 54.53 -55.62
N ILE A 27 61.81 54.65 -56.73
CA ILE A 27 60.36 54.43 -56.73
C ILE A 27 60.08 52.93 -56.56
N SER A 28 60.75 52.04 -57.30
CA SER A 28 60.56 50.60 -57.15
C SER A 28 60.97 50.11 -55.75
N LEU A 29 62.05 50.63 -55.17
CA LEU A 29 62.48 50.30 -53.81
C LEU A 29 61.48 50.84 -52.78
N MET A 30 60.98 52.07 -52.93
CA MET A 30 59.95 52.61 -52.04
C MET A 30 58.64 51.84 -52.15
N VAL A 31 58.19 51.48 -53.36
CA VAL A 31 56.98 50.69 -53.58
C VAL A 31 57.09 49.31 -52.94
N ILE A 32 58.24 48.62 -53.13
CA ILE A 32 58.50 47.33 -52.49
C ILE A 32 58.55 47.47 -50.96
N LEU A 33 59.23 48.49 -50.43
CA LEU A 33 59.28 48.75 -48.98
C LEU A 33 57.90 49.09 -48.41
N THR A 34 57.07 49.85 -49.11
CA THR A 34 55.70 50.14 -48.69
C THR A 34 54.80 48.91 -48.76
N LEU A 35 54.92 48.07 -49.79
CA LEU A 35 54.16 46.81 -49.88
C LEU A 35 54.57 45.84 -48.76
N LEU A 36 55.86 45.76 -48.44
CA LEU A 36 56.39 44.92 -47.37
C LEU A 36 55.96 45.46 -45.99
N ALA A 37 56.00 46.78 -45.80
CA ALA A 37 55.49 47.42 -44.59
C ALA A 37 53.98 47.21 -44.41
N VAL A 38 53.18 47.41 -45.46
CA VAL A 38 51.72 47.19 -45.43
C VAL A 38 51.39 45.72 -45.23
N GLY A 39 52.12 44.78 -45.85
CA GLY A 39 51.96 43.35 -45.64
C GLY A 39 52.25 42.92 -44.20
N LEU A 40 53.35 43.42 -43.61
CA LEU A 40 53.69 43.18 -42.20
C LEU A 40 52.69 43.84 -41.25
N LEU A 41 52.19 45.05 -41.56
CA LEU A 41 51.16 45.72 -40.75
C LEU A 41 49.83 44.98 -40.80
N ALA A 42 49.43 44.50 -41.97
CA ALA A 42 48.22 43.69 -42.14
C ALA A 42 48.32 42.38 -41.35
N LEU A 43 49.45 41.66 -41.48
CA LEU A 43 49.69 40.41 -40.75
C LEU A 43 49.78 40.64 -39.24
N SER A 44 50.43 41.72 -38.80
CA SER A 44 50.47 42.12 -37.39
C SER A 44 49.08 42.50 -36.88
N SER A 45 48.26 43.20 -37.68
CA SER A 45 46.88 43.51 -37.32
C SER A 45 46.01 42.26 -37.21
N VAL A 46 46.20 41.28 -38.12
CA VAL A 46 45.46 40.00 -38.10
C VAL A 46 45.90 39.17 -36.91
N SER A 47 47.21 39.08 -36.64
CA SER A 47 47.76 38.38 -35.48
C SER A 47 47.36 39.04 -34.16
N LEU A 48 47.31 40.37 -34.07
CA LEU A 48 46.84 41.13 -32.90
C LEU A 48 45.34 40.97 -32.70
N ARG A 49 44.54 40.94 -33.78
CA ARG A 49 43.10 40.64 -33.71
C ARG A 49 42.84 39.20 -33.28
N GLY A 50 43.59 38.24 -33.81
CA GLY A 50 43.52 36.83 -33.39
C GLY A 50 43.94 36.64 -31.93
N SER A 51 45.01 37.31 -31.49
CA SER A 51 45.44 37.29 -30.08
C SER A 51 44.39 37.93 -29.17
N ARG A 52 43.85 39.11 -29.51
CA ARG A 52 42.80 39.78 -28.71
C ARG A 52 41.52 38.98 -28.64
N SER A 53 41.07 38.39 -29.76
CA SER A 53 39.90 37.50 -29.78
C SER A 53 40.12 36.26 -28.90
N GLY A 54 41.33 35.70 -28.91
CA GLY A 54 41.71 34.61 -28.01
C GLY A 54 41.77 35.03 -26.54
N ASP A 55 42.21 36.25 -26.24
CA ASP A 55 42.26 36.81 -24.89
C ASP A 55 40.84 37.00 -24.34
N SER A 56 39.95 37.65 -25.09
CA SER A 56 38.55 37.88 -24.68
C SER A 56 37.78 36.56 -24.49
N MET A 57 38.00 35.56 -25.36
CA MET A 57 37.37 34.26 -25.19
C MET A 57 37.90 33.50 -23.97
N ARG A 58 39.20 33.62 -23.65
CA ARG A 58 39.77 33.07 -22.41
C ARG A 58 39.16 33.73 -21.18
N GLU A 59 38.93 35.04 -21.23
CA GLU A 59 38.28 35.78 -20.15
C GLU A 59 36.80 35.37 -20.00
N ALA A 60 36.04 35.28 -21.09
CA ALA A 60 34.65 34.79 -21.05
C ALA A 60 34.56 33.36 -20.47
N ARG A 61 35.48 32.46 -20.87
CA ARG A 61 35.57 31.11 -20.29
C ARG A 61 35.96 31.13 -18.81
N ALA A 62 36.84 32.03 -18.37
CA ALA A 62 37.17 32.17 -16.96
C ALA A 62 35.96 32.66 -16.15
N ASN A 63 35.18 33.59 -16.70
CA ASN A 63 33.96 34.10 -16.07
C ASN A 63 32.87 33.02 -15.98
N ALA A 64 32.69 32.20 -17.03
CA ALA A 64 31.76 31.07 -17.02
C ALA A 64 32.14 30.02 -15.97
N ARG A 65 33.44 29.71 -15.84
CA ARG A 65 33.94 28.82 -14.78
C ARG A 65 33.72 29.40 -13.39
N LEU A 66 33.97 30.70 -13.20
CA LEU A 66 33.66 31.36 -11.93
C LEU A 66 32.16 31.26 -11.60
N ALA A 67 31.29 31.42 -12.59
CA ALA A 67 29.84 31.24 -12.42
C ALA A 67 29.51 29.80 -11.98
N LEU A 68 30.12 28.80 -12.60
CA LEU A 68 29.98 27.40 -12.22
C LEU A 68 30.46 27.13 -10.78
N GLU A 69 31.63 27.63 -10.38
CA GLU A 69 32.14 27.46 -9.01
C GLU A 69 31.22 28.15 -7.98
N LEU A 70 30.66 29.31 -8.31
CA LEU A 70 29.66 29.99 -7.47
C LEU A 70 28.38 29.17 -7.35
N ALA A 71 27.90 28.59 -8.45
CA ALA A 71 26.73 27.73 -8.46
C ALA A 71 26.93 26.48 -7.60
N ILE A 72 28.08 25.79 -7.74
CA ILE A 72 28.45 24.64 -6.91
C ILE A 72 28.52 25.04 -5.43
N GLY A 73 29.11 26.20 -5.11
CA GLY A 73 29.17 26.71 -3.75
C GLY A 73 27.79 27.00 -3.14
N GLN A 74 26.85 27.54 -3.93
CA GLN A 74 25.46 27.72 -3.48
C GLN A 74 24.74 26.40 -3.33
N LEU A 75 24.85 25.50 -4.31
CA LEU A 75 24.28 24.16 -4.26
C LEU A 75 24.75 23.40 -3.00
N GLN A 76 26.06 23.40 -2.74
CA GLN A 76 26.66 22.78 -1.56
C GLN A 76 26.11 23.37 -0.25
N LYS A 77 25.97 24.69 -0.16
CA LYS A 77 25.46 25.36 1.05
C LYS A 77 23.98 25.10 1.28
N GLN A 78 23.16 25.14 0.23
CA GLN A 78 21.71 25.09 0.38
C GLN A 78 21.18 23.66 0.38
N ALA A 79 21.73 22.78 -0.49
CA ALA A 79 21.28 21.40 -0.69
C ALA A 79 22.36 20.36 -0.36
N GLY A 80 23.37 20.69 0.45
CA GLY A 80 24.32 19.72 1.00
C GLY A 80 23.85 19.01 2.28
N PRO A 81 23.27 19.72 3.27
CA PRO A 81 22.74 19.12 4.50
C PRO A 81 21.65 18.08 4.24
N ASP A 82 21.59 16.99 5.04
CA ASP A 82 20.64 15.88 4.83
C ASP A 82 19.17 16.32 4.91
N ARG A 83 18.86 17.31 5.76
CA ARG A 83 17.49 17.80 6.00
C ARG A 83 17.06 18.88 5.02
N ARG A 84 17.15 18.55 3.72
CA ARG A 84 16.76 19.43 2.60
C ARG A 84 15.97 18.66 1.57
N ILE A 85 15.01 19.33 0.97
CA ILE A 85 14.20 18.84 -0.16
C ILE A 85 14.35 19.79 -1.35
N THR A 86 14.09 19.30 -2.55
CA THR A 86 14.14 20.09 -3.78
C THR A 86 12.84 19.98 -4.55
N ALA A 87 12.44 21.08 -5.18
CA ALA A 87 11.26 21.15 -6.05
C ALA A 87 11.51 22.15 -7.19
N PRO A 88 10.84 22.00 -8.35
CA PRO A 88 10.98 22.92 -9.46
C PRO A 88 10.24 24.24 -9.19
N ALA A 89 10.59 25.32 -9.90
CA ALA A 89 9.93 26.60 -9.72
C ALA A 89 8.46 26.63 -10.16
N SER A 90 8.10 25.76 -11.10
CA SER A 90 6.72 25.49 -11.51
C SER A 90 5.82 25.12 -10.32
N MET A 91 6.37 24.50 -9.27
CA MET A 91 5.65 24.16 -8.04
C MET A 91 4.98 25.37 -7.38
N VAL A 92 5.67 26.53 -7.39
CA VAL A 92 5.15 27.77 -6.77
C VAL A 92 4.39 28.61 -7.79
N LYS A 93 4.78 28.54 -9.06
CA LYS A 93 4.16 29.26 -10.16
C LYS A 93 4.20 28.41 -11.41
N GLU A 94 3.08 27.82 -11.79
CA GLU A 94 2.96 26.88 -12.92
C GLU A 94 3.60 27.38 -14.23
N SER A 95 3.54 28.70 -14.51
CA SER A 95 4.16 29.31 -15.69
C SER A 95 5.69 29.44 -15.62
N ALA A 96 6.35 28.98 -14.55
CA ALA A 96 7.78 29.06 -14.37
C ALA A 96 8.48 27.81 -14.96
N PRO A 97 9.75 27.93 -15.41
CA PRO A 97 10.46 26.81 -15.99
C PRO A 97 10.65 25.64 -15.00
N LEU A 98 10.48 24.39 -15.48
CA LEU A 98 10.76 23.18 -14.69
C LEU A 98 12.23 23.12 -14.25
N GLY A 99 13.12 23.71 -15.05
CA GLY A 99 14.57 23.64 -14.83
C GLY A 99 15.13 24.53 -13.71
N VAL A 100 14.32 25.34 -13.01
CA VAL A 100 14.81 26.15 -11.88
C VAL A 100 14.55 25.40 -10.57
N THR A 101 15.61 24.94 -9.91
CA THR A 101 15.49 24.24 -8.62
C THR A 101 15.38 25.19 -7.44
N GLY A 102 14.38 24.97 -6.59
CA GLY A 102 14.25 25.54 -5.25
C GLY A 102 14.64 24.54 -4.17
N VAL A 103 15.01 25.05 -3.00
CA VAL A 103 15.38 24.26 -1.83
C VAL A 103 14.54 24.66 -0.62
N TRP A 104 14.03 23.67 0.12
CA TRP A 104 13.33 23.86 1.39
C TRP A 104 13.94 23.01 2.50
N GLU A 105 13.70 23.40 3.74
CA GLU A 105 13.92 22.54 4.90
C GLU A 105 12.86 21.45 4.96
N ALA A 106 13.29 20.22 5.25
CA ALA A 106 12.39 19.09 5.43
C ALA A 106 11.54 19.22 6.71
N SER A 107 10.42 18.51 6.76
CA SER A 107 9.62 18.37 7.98
C SER A 107 10.39 17.63 9.06
N THR A 108 10.17 18.01 10.32
CA THR A 108 10.69 17.26 11.48
C THR A 108 9.73 16.13 11.86
N SER A 109 10.22 15.15 12.62
CA SER A 109 9.39 14.05 13.14
C SER A 109 8.14 14.51 13.89
N ASN A 110 8.24 15.57 14.69
CA ASN A 110 7.09 16.13 15.42
C ASN A 110 6.12 16.86 14.48
N GLU A 111 6.64 17.56 13.47
CA GLU A 111 5.81 18.26 12.48
C GLU A 111 5.00 17.27 11.61
N LEU A 112 5.45 16.02 11.48
CA LEU A 112 4.70 14.99 10.74
C LEU A 112 3.41 14.58 11.43
N VAL A 113 3.24 14.78 12.75
CA VAL A 113 2.03 14.37 13.50
C VAL A 113 1.19 15.57 13.95
N GLU A 114 1.48 16.75 13.43
CA GLU A 114 0.78 18.00 13.72
C GLU A 114 0.13 18.58 12.46
N ALA A 115 -0.84 19.49 12.64
CA ALA A 115 -1.42 20.22 11.52
C ALA A 115 -0.34 21.01 10.77
N VAL A 116 -0.37 20.94 9.43
CA VAL A 116 0.69 21.50 8.57
C VAL A 116 0.78 23.02 8.76
N GLY A 117 1.96 23.50 9.17
CA GLY A 117 2.27 24.93 9.26
C GLY A 117 2.58 25.58 7.89
N GLU A 118 2.80 26.90 7.86
CA GLU A 118 3.13 27.62 6.63
C GLU A 118 4.48 27.16 6.03
N LYS A 119 4.43 26.53 4.85
CA LYS A 119 5.61 26.03 4.12
C LYS A 119 6.58 27.14 3.67
N ASP A 120 6.07 28.36 3.52
CA ASP A 120 6.89 29.53 3.17
C ASP A 120 8.00 29.82 4.19
N GLY A 121 7.78 29.48 5.46
CA GLY A 121 8.78 29.58 6.52
C GLY A 121 9.94 28.59 6.39
N LYS A 122 9.78 27.53 5.59
CA LYS A 122 10.78 26.47 5.34
C LYS A 122 11.57 26.70 4.05
N PHE A 123 11.23 27.70 3.24
CA PHE A 123 11.94 27.98 2.00
C PHE A 123 13.35 28.50 2.28
N VAL A 124 14.35 27.94 1.58
CA VAL A 124 15.76 28.28 1.76
C VAL A 124 16.27 29.23 0.67
N ASP A 125 16.19 28.81 -0.60
CA ASP A 125 16.66 29.60 -1.74
C ASP A 125 16.28 29.01 -3.11
N TRP A 126 16.33 29.84 -4.15
CA TRP A 126 16.35 29.42 -5.55
C TRP A 126 17.79 29.30 -6.05
N LEU A 127 18.09 28.25 -6.81
CA LEU A 127 19.44 27.98 -7.34
C LEU A 127 19.64 28.57 -8.75
N VAL A 128 19.61 29.90 -8.86
CA VAL A 128 19.85 30.67 -10.11
C VAL A 128 20.51 32.03 -9.83
N SER A 129 21.22 32.61 -10.80
CA SER A 129 21.94 33.87 -10.63
C SER A 129 21.43 35.05 -11.46
N ASP A 130 20.45 35.80 -10.94
CA ASP A 130 20.40 37.26 -11.02
C ASP A 130 19.13 37.78 -10.36
N ALA A 131 19.08 38.91 -9.69
CA ALA A 131 20.10 39.77 -9.14
C ALA A 131 19.68 39.95 -7.68
N PHE A 132 20.30 39.19 -6.76
CA PHE A 132 20.03 39.13 -5.31
C PHE A 132 18.76 39.82 -4.80
N ARG A 133 17.64 39.08 -4.82
CA ARG A 133 16.70 39.04 -3.69
C ARG A 133 16.01 40.35 -3.26
N SER A 134 16.06 41.47 -3.99
CA SER A 134 15.49 42.71 -3.44
C SER A 134 13.96 42.77 -3.41
N GLU A 135 13.26 41.78 -3.99
CA GLU A 135 11.79 41.73 -4.01
C GLU A 135 11.16 40.39 -3.58
N ALA A 136 11.92 39.28 -3.46
CA ALA A 136 11.36 37.99 -3.05
C ALA A 136 11.25 37.90 -1.52
N VAL A 137 10.01 37.83 -1.01
CA VAL A 137 9.69 37.52 0.39
C VAL A 137 9.11 36.11 0.43
N GLY A 138 9.81 35.17 1.07
CA GLY A 138 9.37 33.77 1.13
C GLY A 138 9.61 33.01 -0.19
N SER A 139 8.74 32.06 -0.50
CA SER A 139 8.85 31.17 -1.67
C SER A 139 8.53 31.84 -3.01
N THR A 140 7.99 33.07 -3.00
CA THR A 140 7.55 33.77 -4.21
C THR A 140 8.68 33.93 -5.21
N MET A 141 8.53 33.30 -6.38
CA MET A 141 9.53 33.35 -7.44
C MET A 141 9.40 34.67 -8.23
N PRO A 142 10.50 35.45 -8.40
CA PRO A 142 10.49 36.63 -9.27
C PRO A 142 10.15 36.23 -10.71
N PRO A 143 9.37 37.02 -11.48
CA PRO A 143 9.08 36.68 -12.87
C PRO A 143 10.38 36.48 -13.66
N MET A 144 10.48 35.36 -14.36
CA MET A 144 11.60 35.10 -15.26
C MET A 144 11.64 36.18 -16.33
N PRO A 145 12.82 36.72 -16.64
CA PRO A 145 12.92 37.83 -17.58
C PRO A 145 12.63 37.36 -19.01
N GLU A 146 11.96 38.21 -19.79
CA GLU A 146 11.63 37.89 -21.18
C GLU A 146 12.88 37.98 -22.07
N ALA A 147 12.92 37.23 -23.18
CA ALA A 147 14.05 37.32 -24.13
C ALA A 147 14.24 38.74 -24.69
N THR A 148 13.17 39.54 -24.72
CA THR A 148 13.19 40.94 -25.17
C THR A 148 13.71 41.92 -24.14
N ASP A 149 13.83 41.53 -22.87
CA ASP A 149 14.33 42.40 -21.82
C ASP A 149 15.81 42.72 -22.03
N GLU A 150 16.17 43.99 -21.81
CA GLU A 150 17.53 44.46 -22.04
C GLU A 150 18.52 43.78 -21.10
N GLY A 151 19.54 43.14 -21.66
CA GLY A 151 20.65 42.54 -20.92
C GLY A 151 20.42 41.12 -20.42
N VAL A 152 19.32 40.44 -20.80
CA VAL A 152 19.07 39.02 -20.45
C VAL A 152 19.99 38.07 -21.19
N VAL A 153 20.35 36.97 -20.53
CA VAL A 153 21.06 35.84 -21.12
C VAL A 153 20.24 34.56 -21.04
N THR A 154 20.20 33.82 -22.15
CA THR A 154 19.64 32.46 -22.20
C THR A 154 20.70 31.45 -21.77
N LEU A 155 20.38 30.65 -20.76
CA LEU A 155 21.16 29.49 -20.30
C LEU A 155 20.62 28.18 -20.89
N LEU A 156 19.30 28.15 -21.11
CA LEU A 156 18.55 27.07 -21.77
C LEU A 156 17.41 27.69 -22.59
N GLY A 157 17.33 27.40 -23.87
CA GLY A 157 16.49 28.05 -24.87
C GLY A 157 16.11 27.11 -26.02
N GLU A 158 15.61 27.67 -27.12
CA GLU A 158 15.02 26.92 -28.24
C GLU A 158 15.91 25.77 -28.77
N ASP A 159 17.19 26.04 -29.00
CA ASP A 159 18.12 25.06 -29.56
C ASP A 159 18.43 23.91 -28.57
N SER A 160 18.25 24.15 -27.27
CA SER A 160 18.35 23.09 -26.25
C SER A 160 17.20 22.08 -26.33
N PHE A 161 16.00 22.50 -26.72
CA PHE A 161 14.78 21.68 -26.84
C PHE A 161 14.50 21.19 -28.27
N GLY A 162 15.17 21.77 -29.26
CA GLY A 162 15.06 21.39 -30.67
C GLY A 162 13.97 22.18 -31.42
N PRO A 163 14.04 22.25 -32.77
CA PRO A 163 13.21 23.12 -33.60
C PRO A 163 11.72 22.73 -33.66
N SER A 164 11.36 21.59 -33.07
CA SER A 164 10.00 21.03 -33.08
C SER A 164 9.25 21.25 -31.76
N ALA A 165 9.90 21.81 -30.73
CA ALA A 165 9.40 21.79 -29.35
C ALA A 165 8.19 22.72 -29.09
N GLY A 166 7.68 23.41 -30.11
CA GLY A 166 6.42 24.16 -30.03
C GLY A 166 6.45 25.36 -29.08
N ALA A 167 5.27 25.94 -28.81
CA ALA A 167 5.11 27.07 -27.89
C ALA A 167 5.29 26.67 -26.42
N ASP A 168 5.06 25.40 -26.08
CA ASP A 168 5.14 24.87 -24.72
C ASP A 168 6.59 24.87 -24.19
N ALA A 169 7.58 24.73 -25.07
CA ALA A 169 9.00 24.82 -24.72
C ALA A 169 9.44 26.21 -24.28
N GLU A 170 8.77 27.29 -24.72
CA GLU A 170 9.17 28.65 -24.31
C GLU A 170 8.99 28.88 -22.80
N GLY A 171 7.98 28.24 -22.20
CA GLY A 171 7.80 28.23 -20.74
C GLY A 171 8.92 27.52 -19.98
N GLN A 172 9.70 26.68 -20.66
CA GLN A 172 10.81 25.89 -20.08
C GLN A 172 12.17 26.56 -20.19
N TYR A 173 12.27 27.72 -20.85
CA TYR A 173 13.55 28.39 -21.07
C TYR A 173 14.12 28.99 -19.78
N LEU A 174 15.38 28.66 -19.51
CA LEU A 174 16.14 29.23 -18.40
C LEU A 174 16.81 30.51 -18.88
N ARG A 175 16.19 31.64 -18.55
CA ARG A 175 16.71 32.98 -18.81
C ARG A 175 17.09 33.64 -17.49
N SER A 176 18.22 34.33 -17.47
CA SER A 176 18.67 35.08 -16.30
C SER A 176 19.18 36.44 -16.75
N LYS A 177 19.07 37.46 -15.90
CA LYS A 177 19.92 38.62 -16.08
C LYS A 177 21.36 38.20 -15.65
N PRO A 178 22.45 38.82 -16.11
CA PRO A 178 23.80 38.41 -15.70
C PRO A 178 24.45 39.40 -14.73
N LEU A 179 25.08 38.87 -13.68
CA LEU A 179 25.81 39.62 -12.66
C LEU A 179 27.07 40.26 -13.24
N GLU A 180 27.24 41.56 -13.04
CA GLU A 180 28.45 42.27 -13.46
C GLU A 180 29.64 41.91 -12.56
N ILE A 181 30.79 41.63 -13.19
CA ILE A 181 32.03 41.38 -12.49
C ILE A 181 33.13 42.31 -12.99
N GLN A 182 33.93 42.80 -12.05
CA GLN A 182 35.12 43.59 -12.34
C GLN A 182 36.31 43.04 -11.57
N THR A 183 37.26 42.43 -12.27
CA THR A 183 38.52 41.92 -11.70
C THR A 183 39.69 42.74 -12.24
N GLY A 184 40.07 43.79 -11.50
CA GLY A 184 41.14 44.69 -11.89
C GLY A 184 40.82 45.51 -13.15
N ARG A 185 41.34 45.09 -14.32
CA ARG A 185 41.12 45.75 -15.62
C ARG A 185 40.16 45.00 -16.55
N SER A 186 39.72 43.81 -16.14
CA SER A 186 38.78 42.95 -16.87
C SER A 186 37.35 43.25 -16.41
N TYR A 187 36.44 43.37 -17.36
CA TYR A 187 35.03 43.66 -17.16
C TYR A 187 34.25 42.52 -17.80
N GLY A 188 33.16 42.08 -17.19
CA GLY A 188 32.36 41.01 -17.75
C GLY A 188 31.09 40.80 -16.98
N LYS A 189 30.34 39.79 -17.40
CA LYS A 189 29.13 39.36 -16.72
C LYS A 189 29.12 37.85 -16.58
N LEU A 190 28.40 37.33 -15.60
CA LEU A 190 28.22 35.90 -15.43
C LEU A 190 26.80 35.56 -15.05
N ALA A 191 26.34 34.37 -15.42
CA ALA A 191 25.07 33.82 -14.97
C ALA A 191 25.17 32.30 -14.82
N TRP A 192 24.28 31.69 -14.05
CA TRP A 192 24.18 30.27 -13.82
C TRP A 192 22.78 29.89 -13.34
N GLY A 193 22.41 28.63 -13.54
CA GLY A 193 21.22 28.03 -12.97
C GLY A 193 21.41 26.52 -12.81
N VAL A 194 20.73 25.96 -11.81
CA VAL A 194 20.83 24.56 -11.42
C VAL A 194 19.50 23.87 -11.70
N ILE A 195 19.58 22.74 -12.40
CA ILE A 195 18.49 21.84 -12.73
C ILE A 195 18.67 20.57 -11.91
N ASP A 196 17.62 20.14 -11.23
CA ASP A 196 17.56 18.87 -10.51
C ASP A 196 17.19 17.75 -11.49
N GLU A 197 18.08 16.78 -11.65
CA GLU A 197 17.87 15.65 -12.57
C GLU A 197 17.04 14.53 -11.93
N SER A 198 16.85 14.53 -10.61
CA SER A 198 15.97 13.57 -9.93
C SER A 198 14.49 13.88 -10.14
N LEU A 199 14.12 15.08 -10.63
CA LEU A 199 12.74 15.42 -11.03
C LEU A 199 12.33 14.78 -12.37
N LYS A 200 13.24 14.06 -13.03
CA LYS A 200 13.10 13.51 -14.38
C LYS A 200 13.20 12.00 -14.39
N ALA A 201 12.56 11.36 -15.37
CA ALA A 201 12.66 9.92 -15.57
C ALA A 201 13.97 9.52 -16.26
N ARG A 202 14.70 8.58 -15.69
CA ARG A 202 15.99 8.10 -16.22
C ARG A 202 15.82 7.10 -17.38
N PHE A 203 16.32 7.40 -18.57
CA PHE A 203 16.02 6.59 -19.77
C PHE A 203 17.12 5.60 -20.19
N ASP A 204 18.31 5.63 -19.60
CA ASP A 204 19.42 4.69 -19.87
C ASP A 204 19.38 3.42 -19.01
N LEU A 205 18.27 3.17 -18.31
CA LEU A 205 18.08 1.98 -17.51
C LEU A 205 17.72 0.79 -18.42
N GLU A 206 18.53 -0.26 -18.32
CA GLU A 206 18.34 -1.51 -19.03
C GLU A 206 17.35 -2.40 -18.29
N GLU A 207 16.51 -3.10 -19.04
CA GLU A 207 15.84 -4.28 -18.52
C GLU A 207 16.81 -5.46 -18.71
N PRO A 208 17.36 -6.04 -17.63
CA PRO A 208 18.19 -7.22 -17.78
C PRO A 208 17.34 -8.28 -18.48
N VAL A 209 17.89 -8.83 -19.57
CA VAL A 209 17.33 -9.87 -20.47
C VAL A 209 16.10 -10.54 -19.88
N GLU A 210 14.96 -10.51 -20.62
CA GLU A 210 13.69 -11.21 -20.33
C GLU A 210 13.91 -12.33 -19.33
N LEU A 211 13.21 -12.31 -18.18
CA LEU A 211 13.25 -13.35 -17.15
C LEU A 211 13.41 -14.72 -17.82
N ALA A 212 14.66 -15.21 -17.92
CA ALA A 212 14.95 -16.35 -18.79
C ALA A 212 14.06 -17.52 -18.37
N GLU A 213 13.70 -18.43 -19.28
CA GLU A 213 12.80 -19.56 -18.98
C GLU A 213 13.17 -20.35 -17.69
N GLY A 214 14.42 -20.25 -17.22
CA GLY A 214 14.92 -20.82 -15.96
C GLY A 214 15.05 -19.86 -14.75
N SER A 215 14.46 -18.66 -14.77
CA SER A 215 14.49 -17.72 -13.63
C SER A 215 13.64 -18.24 -12.46
N THR A 216 14.15 -18.10 -11.24
CA THR A 216 13.44 -18.49 -10.01
C THR A 216 12.16 -17.67 -9.82
N LEU A 217 11.17 -18.24 -9.12
CA LEU A 217 9.92 -17.54 -8.81
C LEU A 217 10.20 -16.24 -8.04
N ALA A 218 11.16 -16.27 -7.11
CA ALA A 218 11.58 -15.09 -6.35
C ALA A 218 11.99 -13.90 -7.24
N LYS A 219 12.74 -14.15 -8.32
CA LYS A 219 13.16 -13.10 -9.27
C LYS A 219 11.99 -12.55 -10.08
N LYS A 220 11.04 -13.42 -10.46
CA LYS A 220 9.83 -13.03 -11.19
C LYS A 220 8.94 -12.13 -10.33
N ILE A 221 8.69 -12.54 -9.08
CA ILE A 221 7.92 -11.79 -8.08
C ILE A 221 8.60 -10.46 -7.72
N ALA A 222 9.93 -10.44 -7.56
CA ALA A 222 10.65 -9.21 -7.24
C ALA A 222 10.53 -8.12 -8.33
N ARG A 223 10.42 -8.52 -9.61
CA ARG A 223 10.22 -7.58 -10.73
C ARG A 223 8.88 -6.87 -10.68
N ALA A 224 7.85 -7.48 -10.09
CA ALA A 224 6.54 -6.86 -9.86
C ALA A 224 6.57 -5.72 -8.82
N SER A 225 7.66 -5.57 -8.04
CA SER A 225 7.80 -4.53 -7.01
C SER A 225 9.08 -3.70 -7.07
N SER A 226 9.86 -3.90 -8.11
CA SER A 226 11.05 -3.10 -8.39
C SER A 226 11.41 -3.23 -9.88
N PRO A 227 10.76 -2.44 -10.75
CA PRO A 227 11.05 -2.46 -12.16
C PRO A 227 12.49 -2.02 -12.44
N ALA A 228 13.13 -2.67 -13.41
CA ALA A 228 14.52 -2.38 -13.73
C ALA A 228 14.72 -1.00 -14.41
N ARG A 229 13.67 -0.46 -15.03
CA ARG A 229 13.71 0.77 -15.84
C ARG A 229 12.46 1.62 -15.69
N PHE A 230 12.57 2.87 -16.14
CA PHE A 230 11.41 3.74 -16.36
C PHE A 230 10.75 3.47 -17.72
N GLY A 231 9.43 3.65 -17.78
CA GLY A 231 8.58 3.47 -18.96
C GLY A 231 8.66 4.59 -19.99
N THR A 232 9.84 5.12 -20.28
CA THR A 232 10.02 6.29 -21.19
C THR A 232 9.51 6.07 -22.61
N PHE A 233 9.27 4.81 -22.98
CA PHE A 233 8.68 4.39 -24.23
C PHE A 233 7.16 4.52 -24.30
N ALA A 234 6.51 4.84 -23.19
CA ALA A 234 5.13 5.30 -23.20
C ALA A 234 4.99 6.72 -23.77
N LEU A 235 6.09 7.48 -23.85
CA LEU A 235 6.11 8.83 -24.42
C LEU A 235 6.10 8.79 -25.95
N ASP A 236 5.45 9.79 -26.55
CA ASP A 236 5.38 9.90 -28.01
C ASP A 236 6.79 10.05 -28.61
N GLN A 237 7.01 9.45 -29.79
CA GLN A 237 8.28 9.43 -30.52
C GLN A 237 9.45 8.73 -29.80
N LEU A 238 9.23 8.15 -28.61
CA LEU A 238 10.23 7.40 -27.83
C LEU A 238 9.89 5.92 -27.69
N GLN A 239 8.88 5.41 -28.40
CA GLN A 239 8.40 4.02 -28.27
C GLN A 239 9.50 2.98 -28.54
N ASP A 240 10.43 3.29 -29.46
CA ASP A 240 11.57 2.42 -29.82
C ASP A 240 12.82 2.64 -28.96
N LEU A 241 12.79 3.55 -27.98
CA LEU A 241 13.93 3.85 -27.12
C LEU A 241 14.16 2.69 -26.13
N ARG A 242 15.11 1.80 -26.45
CA ARG A 242 15.60 0.73 -25.56
C ARG A 242 17.13 0.69 -25.60
N PRO A 243 17.84 1.45 -24.75
CA PRO A 243 19.30 1.42 -24.72
C PRO A 243 19.81 0.07 -24.23
N ASP A 244 20.68 -0.57 -25.01
CA ASP A 244 21.43 -1.76 -24.56
C ASP A 244 22.56 -1.37 -23.58
N GLU A 245 23.14 -2.35 -22.88
CA GLU A 245 24.23 -2.14 -21.91
C GLU A 245 25.38 -1.28 -22.47
N VAL A 246 25.71 -1.46 -23.75
CA VAL A 246 26.83 -0.81 -24.42
C VAL A 246 26.52 0.66 -24.73
N LEU A 247 25.30 0.94 -25.16
CA LEU A 247 24.81 2.29 -25.43
C LEU A 247 24.61 3.03 -24.12
N ALA A 248 23.93 2.43 -23.13
CA ALA A 248 23.67 3.03 -21.81
C ALA A 248 24.94 3.56 -21.16
N LYS A 249 26.03 2.77 -21.15
CA LYS A 249 27.35 3.19 -20.62
C LYS A 249 27.99 4.39 -21.34
N LYS A 250 27.51 4.75 -22.52
CA LYS A 250 27.99 5.91 -23.31
C LYS A 250 27.10 7.14 -23.18
N LEU A 251 25.91 7.02 -22.57
CA LEU A 251 24.96 8.12 -22.42
C LEU A 251 25.33 9.00 -21.22
N VAL A 252 26.36 9.82 -21.39
CA VAL A 252 26.87 10.72 -20.32
C VAL A 252 26.27 12.13 -20.37
N SER A 253 25.58 12.48 -21.45
CA SER A 253 24.87 13.74 -21.64
C SER A 253 23.69 13.57 -22.59
N PHE A 254 22.76 14.53 -22.54
CA PHE A 254 21.60 14.53 -23.41
C PHE A 254 21.98 14.51 -24.91
N ASP A 255 23.00 15.29 -25.30
CA ASP A 255 23.47 15.33 -26.69
C ASP A 255 24.17 14.03 -27.10
N SER A 256 24.85 13.36 -26.17
CA SER A 256 25.39 12.02 -26.43
C SER A 256 24.28 10.99 -26.62
N ALA A 257 23.13 11.16 -25.96
CA ALA A 257 21.95 10.31 -26.16
C ALA A 257 21.28 10.56 -27.51
N VAL A 258 21.11 11.82 -27.92
CA VAL A 258 20.62 12.15 -29.28
C VAL A 258 21.52 11.53 -30.35
N LEU A 259 22.84 11.63 -30.19
CA LEU A 259 23.81 11.05 -31.13
C LEU A 259 23.83 9.52 -31.10
N GLY A 260 23.76 8.93 -29.90
CA GLY A 260 23.87 7.48 -29.69
C GLY A 260 22.63 6.72 -30.14
N THR A 261 21.44 7.31 -29.97
CA THR A 261 20.15 6.74 -30.38
C THR A 261 19.75 7.15 -31.81
N ASN A 262 20.38 8.19 -32.35
CA ASN A 262 19.97 8.85 -33.59
C ASN A 262 18.50 9.34 -33.57
N ASN A 263 17.99 9.68 -32.38
CA ASN A 263 16.64 10.22 -32.18
C ASN A 263 16.71 11.67 -31.69
N THR A 264 16.40 12.62 -32.58
CA THR A 264 16.37 14.06 -32.24
C THR A 264 15.18 14.46 -31.38
N SER A 265 14.10 13.67 -31.38
CA SER A 265 12.89 13.94 -30.60
C SER A 265 13.13 13.86 -29.10
N LEU A 266 14.21 13.19 -28.65
CA LEU A 266 14.66 13.27 -27.26
C LEU A 266 14.71 14.72 -26.77
N ARG A 267 15.16 15.68 -27.58
CA ARG A 267 15.29 17.09 -27.14
C ARG A 267 13.97 17.70 -26.68
N ASN A 268 12.84 17.24 -27.22
CA ASN A 268 11.51 17.69 -26.81
C ASN A 268 11.24 17.36 -25.33
N TYR A 269 11.78 16.25 -24.83
CA TYR A 269 11.58 15.74 -23.47
C TYR A 269 12.70 16.12 -22.49
N ARG A 270 13.50 17.15 -22.80
CA ARG A 270 14.69 17.51 -22.00
C ARG A 270 14.36 17.89 -20.54
N SER A 271 13.15 18.36 -20.29
CA SER A 271 12.67 18.71 -18.95
C SER A 271 12.11 17.50 -18.19
N ASP A 272 11.88 16.38 -18.88
CA ASP A 272 11.04 15.27 -18.40
C ASP A 272 11.86 13.98 -18.22
N ILE A 273 12.92 13.81 -19.02
CA ILE A 273 13.81 12.65 -18.97
C ILE A 273 15.28 13.03 -18.78
N THR A 274 16.06 12.11 -18.21
CA THR A 274 17.50 12.31 -17.93
C THR A 274 18.35 11.09 -18.30
N PRO A 275 19.58 11.28 -18.82
CA PRO A 275 20.52 10.18 -19.01
C PRO A 275 21.23 9.78 -17.70
N TRP A 276 21.10 10.56 -16.62
CA TRP A 276 21.84 10.30 -15.39
C TRP A 276 21.13 10.88 -14.16
N SER A 277 20.80 10.00 -13.22
CA SER A 277 20.33 10.35 -11.87
C SER A 277 20.73 9.24 -10.88
N LEU A 278 21.27 9.62 -9.72
CA LEU A 278 21.67 8.73 -8.64
C LEU A 278 21.29 9.39 -7.31
N SER A 279 20.45 8.72 -6.53
CA SER A 279 20.00 9.16 -5.21
C SER A 279 20.72 8.44 -4.09
N LEU A 280 20.95 9.15 -2.99
CA LEU A 280 21.50 8.60 -1.76
C LEU A 280 20.38 8.15 -0.82
N MET A 281 20.65 7.14 -0.01
CA MET A 281 19.71 6.66 1.01
C MET A 281 19.77 7.53 2.26
N THR A 282 19.49 8.82 2.15
CA THR A 282 19.49 9.76 3.29
C THR A 282 18.09 9.93 3.87
N ASN A 283 18.00 10.10 5.19
CA ASN A 283 16.76 10.41 5.89
C ASN A 283 16.55 11.94 5.90
N PRO A 284 15.57 12.48 5.15
CA PRO A 284 15.37 13.94 5.09
C PRO A 284 14.78 14.51 6.39
N VAL A 285 14.08 13.69 7.19
CA VAL A 285 13.34 14.14 8.39
C VAL A 285 14.28 14.28 9.59
N ASP A 286 14.98 13.20 9.94
CA ASP A 286 15.88 13.17 11.10
C ASP A 286 17.34 13.43 10.72
N GLY A 287 17.70 13.32 9.43
CA GLY A 287 19.09 13.39 8.97
C GLY A 287 19.83 12.05 8.99
N GLY A 288 21.06 12.03 8.48
CA GLY A 288 21.84 10.80 8.37
C GLY A 288 21.35 9.89 7.24
N PHE A 289 21.72 8.61 7.33
CA PHE A 289 21.26 7.59 6.38
C PHE A 289 19.95 6.95 6.83
N LYS A 290 19.13 6.52 5.87
CA LYS A 290 18.04 5.59 6.12
C LYS A 290 18.62 4.25 6.59
N ARG A 291 17.87 3.55 7.42
CA ARG A 291 18.21 2.22 7.93
C ARG A 291 17.63 1.13 7.03
N ASP A 292 18.42 0.12 6.72
CA ASP A 292 18.01 -0.97 5.85
C ASP A 292 17.32 -2.10 6.64
N LEU A 293 16.03 -2.30 6.38
CA LEU A 293 15.25 -3.33 7.08
C LEU A 293 15.61 -4.75 6.64
N SER A 294 16.04 -4.96 5.40
CA SER A 294 16.46 -6.29 4.94
C SER A 294 17.65 -6.81 5.76
N THR A 295 18.65 -5.96 5.97
CA THR A 295 19.80 -6.27 6.84
C THR A 295 19.37 -6.36 8.31
N ALA A 296 18.55 -5.43 8.81
CA ALA A 296 18.12 -5.40 10.21
C ALA A 296 17.44 -6.72 10.63
N PHE A 297 16.57 -7.25 9.77
CA PHE A 297 15.81 -8.47 10.03
C PHE A 297 16.61 -9.75 9.88
N THR A 298 17.76 -9.68 9.20
CA THR A 298 18.59 -10.86 8.91
C THR A 298 19.78 -10.95 9.85
N VAL A 299 20.49 -9.84 10.07
CA VAL A 299 21.75 -9.83 10.84
C VAL A 299 21.50 -9.80 12.34
N ASN A 300 20.54 -8.98 12.81
CA ASN A 300 20.25 -8.84 14.23
C ASN A 300 18.77 -8.50 14.53
N PRO A 301 17.83 -9.39 14.14
CA PRO A 301 16.40 -9.15 14.31
C PRO A 301 15.99 -8.88 15.76
N GLN A 302 16.59 -9.60 16.72
CA GLN A 302 16.28 -9.45 18.14
C GLN A 302 16.59 -8.05 18.69
N SER A 303 17.65 -7.40 18.19
CA SER A 303 17.95 -6.03 18.58
C SER A 303 16.89 -5.08 18.04
N PHE A 304 16.51 -5.23 16.77
CA PHE A 304 15.46 -4.41 16.16
C PHE A 304 14.11 -4.58 16.86
N GLU A 305 13.72 -5.82 17.18
CA GLU A 305 12.49 -6.13 17.95
C GLU A 305 12.46 -5.46 19.32
N SER A 306 13.63 -5.26 19.94
CA SER A 306 13.75 -4.69 21.28
C SER A 306 13.61 -3.16 21.33
N GLU A 307 13.56 -2.50 20.17
CA GLU A 307 13.46 -1.03 20.06
C GLU A 307 12.07 -0.48 20.38
N GLY A 308 11.07 -1.35 20.55
CA GLY A 308 9.74 -0.97 21.04
C GLY A 308 8.65 -1.11 19.99
N SER A 309 7.72 -0.16 20.01
CA SER A 309 6.58 -0.11 19.08
C SER A 309 6.82 0.88 17.95
N LEU A 310 6.11 0.69 16.84
CA LEU A 310 6.33 1.42 15.60
C LEU A 310 6.10 2.94 15.77
N TYR A 311 5.01 3.36 16.40
CA TYR A 311 4.63 4.78 16.46
C TYR A 311 5.38 5.60 17.50
N GLN A 312 6.14 4.95 18.40
CA GLN A 312 7.08 5.64 19.28
C GLN A 312 8.16 6.40 18.51
N HIS A 313 8.48 5.95 17.30
CA HIS A 313 9.49 6.56 16.43
C HIS A 313 9.03 7.89 15.81
N VAL A 314 7.74 8.25 15.93
CA VAL A 314 7.19 9.55 15.53
C VAL A 314 6.77 10.40 16.74
N GLY A 315 7.31 10.09 17.92
CA GLY A 315 7.13 10.92 19.12
C GLY A 315 5.81 10.70 19.86
N LEU A 316 5.02 9.68 19.50
CA LEU A 316 3.82 9.32 20.26
C LEU A 316 4.18 8.60 21.58
N PRO A 317 3.45 8.89 22.67
CA PRO A 317 3.69 8.24 23.96
C PRO A 317 3.40 6.74 23.89
N ASN A 318 4.15 5.96 24.68
CA ASN A 318 3.92 4.54 24.88
C ASN A 318 2.76 4.32 25.87
N ASP A 319 1.57 4.81 25.53
CA ASP A 319 0.35 4.73 26.36
C ASP A 319 -0.81 4.00 25.65
N SER A 320 -0.60 3.51 24.43
CA SER A 320 -1.67 2.98 23.60
C SER A 320 -1.73 1.45 23.58
N ASN A 321 -2.95 0.93 23.45
CA ASN A 321 -3.20 -0.50 23.31
C ASN A 321 -3.18 -0.98 21.85
N SER A 322 -2.89 -0.11 20.87
CA SER A 322 -2.96 -0.42 19.43
C SER A 322 -1.68 -0.17 18.63
N ASP A 323 -0.63 0.46 19.20
CA ASP A 323 0.65 0.70 18.51
C ASP A 323 1.40 -0.60 18.14
N PRO A 324 1.56 -0.94 16.84
CA PRO A 324 2.13 -2.20 16.38
C PRO A 324 3.55 -2.47 16.88
N SER A 325 3.83 -3.73 17.22
CA SER A 325 5.17 -4.19 17.59
C SER A 325 6.09 -4.27 16.36
N LEU A 326 7.36 -3.83 16.50
CA LEU A 326 8.36 -4.01 15.45
C LEU A 326 8.62 -5.49 15.12
N ALA A 327 8.44 -6.39 16.09
CA ALA A 327 8.52 -7.84 15.86
C ALA A 327 7.55 -8.35 14.79
N THR A 328 6.38 -7.73 14.64
CA THR A 328 5.42 -8.12 13.59
C THR A 328 6.01 -7.88 12.18
N LEU A 329 6.83 -6.83 12.01
CA LEU A 329 7.49 -6.54 10.73
C LEU A 329 8.59 -7.56 10.41
N VAL A 330 9.34 -7.97 11.43
CA VAL A 330 10.40 -8.99 11.31
C VAL A 330 9.80 -10.34 10.93
N ASP A 331 8.79 -10.79 11.68
CA ASP A 331 8.09 -12.06 11.41
C ASP A 331 7.51 -12.05 10.00
N TYR A 332 6.78 -10.99 9.62
CA TYR A 332 6.16 -10.87 8.31
C TYR A 332 7.21 -10.92 7.18
N HIS A 333 8.33 -10.21 7.30
CA HIS A 333 9.38 -10.23 6.28
C HIS A 333 9.97 -11.63 6.07
N ASN A 334 10.07 -12.43 7.14
CA ASN A 334 10.71 -13.75 7.10
C ASN A 334 9.76 -14.89 6.72
N LEU A 335 8.47 -14.64 6.51
CA LEU A 335 7.49 -15.69 6.17
C LEU A 335 7.80 -16.46 4.88
N TYR A 336 8.54 -15.88 3.92
CA TYR A 336 8.93 -16.60 2.68
C TYR A 336 9.76 -17.84 2.96
N LYS A 337 10.42 -17.89 4.11
CA LYS A 337 11.23 -19.02 4.60
C LYS A 337 10.37 -20.15 5.18
N GLU A 338 9.11 -19.86 5.51
CA GLU A 338 8.20 -20.78 6.22
C GLU A 338 7.20 -21.50 5.30
N ILE A 339 7.18 -21.19 4.00
CA ILE A 339 6.31 -21.86 3.02
C ILE A 339 6.73 -23.32 2.91
N GLY A 340 5.77 -24.23 3.09
CA GLY A 340 5.98 -25.68 3.13
C GLY A 340 6.51 -26.22 4.46
N GLU A 341 6.80 -25.34 5.43
CA GLU A 341 7.37 -25.73 6.72
C GLU A 341 6.30 -26.13 7.74
N ARG A 342 6.64 -27.12 8.58
CA ARG A 342 5.73 -27.62 9.62
C ARG A 342 5.76 -26.72 10.84
N THR A 343 4.58 -26.33 11.32
CA THR A 343 4.45 -25.53 12.55
C THR A 343 3.94 -26.38 13.71
N SER A 344 3.96 -25.83 14.93
CA SER A 344 3.31 -26.46 16.09
C SER A 344 1.79 -26.58 15.93
N PHE A 345 1.19 -25.82 15.00
CA PHE A 345 -0.25 -25.78 14.78
C PHE A 345 -0.71 -26.53 13.52
N ALA A 346 0.16 -26.77 12.55
CA ALA A 346 -0.11 -27.56 11.34
C ALA A 346 1.01 -28.59 11.11
N ARG A 347 0.71 -29.89 11.30
CA ARG A 347 1.73 -30.96 11.22
C ARG A 347 1.92 -31.51 9.83
N ASN A 348 0.87 -31.49 9.01
CA ASN A 348 0.86 -31.98 7.64
C ASN A 348 0.61 -30.81 6.67
N VAL A 349 1.61 -29.93 6.54
CA VAL A 349 1.54 -28.76 5.65
C VAL A 349 1.77 -29.20 4.21
N ARG A 350 0.98 -28.67 3.27
CA ARG A 350 1.19 -28.84 1.82
C ARG A 350 2.50 -28.14 1.43
N SER A 351 3.22 -28.63 0.43
CA SER A 351 4.56 -28.11 0.09
C SER A 351 4.60 -26.63 -0.31
N ASP A 352 3.47 -26.12 -0.80
CA ASP A 352 3.23 -24.76 -1.26
C ASP A 352 2.34 -23.96 -0.28
N ALA A 353 1.97 -24.54 0.86
CA ALA A 353 1.12 -23.89 1.87
C ALA A 353 1.95 -23.37 3.04
N VAL A 354 1.44 -22.35 3.72
CA VAL A 354 1.96 -21.92 5.02
C VAL A 354 1.13 -22.55 6.15
N GLY A 355 1.79 -23.02 7.20
CA GLY A 355 1.10 -23.52 8.39
C GLY A 355 0.61 -22.36 9.26
N ALA A 356 -0.63 -22.42 9.75
CA ALA A 356 -1.13 -21.45 10.72
C ALA A 356 -0.17 -21.36 11.93
N SER A 357 -0.02 -20.17 12.50
CA SER A 357 0.89 -19.91 13.62
C SER A 357 0.40 -18.77 14.50
N LEU A 358 0.76 -18.83 15.79
CA LEU A 358 0.45 -17.81 16.78
C LEU A 358 1.75 -17.34 17.44
N PRO A 359 1.90 -16.03 17.68
CA PRO A 359 3.07 -15.50 18.36
C PRO A 359 3.08 -15.91 19.84
N ASN A 360 4.27 -16.00 20.41
CA ASN A 360 4.45 -16.43 21.80
C ASN A 360 3.78 -15.45 22.77
N GLY A 361 2.98 -16.00 23.70
CA GLY A 361 2.34 -15.20 24.75
C GLY A 361 1.05 -14.49 24.34
N LEU A 362 0.56 -14.67 23.09
CA LEU A 362 -0.74 -14.17 22.66
C LEU A 362 -1.85 -14.66 23.59
N ARG A 363 -2.67 -13.74 24.12
CA ARG A 363 -3.77 -14.03 25.04
C ARG A 363 -5.00 -13.17 24.71
N PRO A 364 -5.67 -13.40 23.57
CA PRO A 364 -6.71 -12.49 23.07
C PRO A 364 -7.92 -12.40 24.01
N PHE A 365 -8.06 -13.37 24.91
CA PHE A 365 -9.08 -13.38 25.94
C PHE A 365 -8.60 -14.03 27.23
N SER A 366 -9.32 -13.77 28.31
CA SER A 366 -9.25 -14.52 29.55
C SER A 366 -10.58 -15.21 29.83
N LYS A 367 -10.53 -16.33 30.57
CA LYS A 367 -11.72 -17.11 30.94
C LYS A 367 -11.81 -17.22 32.46
N SER A 368 -12.97 -16.89 33.02
CA SER A 368 -13.29 -17.05 34.43
C SER A 368 -14.64 -17.76 34.58
N GLY A 369 -14.61 -19.02 35.01
CA GLY A 369 -15.81 -19.86 35.02
C GLY A 369 -16.38 -20.05 33.61
N THR A 370 -17.62 -19.60 33.39
CA THR A 370 -18.32 -19.64 32.10
C THR A 370 -18.25 -18.31 31.33
N SER A 371 -17.63 -17.28 31.89
CA SER A 371 -17.49 -15.96 31.28
C SER A 371 -16.14 -15.78 30.62
N TYR A 372 -16.14 -15.07 29.50
CA TYR A 372 -14.95 -14.67 28.76
C TYR A 372 -14.81 -13.16 28.84
N THR A 373 -13.57 -12.67 28.87
CA THR A 373 -13.28 -11.24 28.86
C THR A 373 -12.25 -11.00 27.77
N ALA A 374 -12.58 -10.08 26.86
CA ALA A 374 -11.65 -9.64 25.83
C ALA A 374 -10.40 -9.05 26.48
N ASN A 375 -9.24 -9.37 25.89
CA ASN A 375 -7.97 -8.82 26.31
C ASN A 375 -7.27 -8.25 25.07
N PRO A 376 -7.78 -7.10 24.56
CA PRO A 376 -7.18 -6.43 23.42
C PRO A 376 -5.76 -6.03 23.76
N GLN A 377 -4.80 -6.59 23.04
CA GLN A 377 -3.39 -6.32 23.20
C GLN A 377 -2.73 -6.41 21.83
N VAL A 378 -1.75 -5.55 21.60
CA VAL A 378 -0.92 -5.65 20.40
C VAL A 378 -0.12 -6.96 20.46
N PRO A 379 -0.29 -7.88 19.49
CA PRO A 379 0.56 -9.06 19.41
C PRO A 379 2.03 -8.68 19.23
N ARG A 380 2.93 -9.35 19.96
CA ARG A 380 4.37 -9.28 19.68
C ARG A 380 4.73 -10.36 18.68
N GLY A 381 4.52 -10.07 17.41
CA GLY A 381 4.71 -10.99 16.30
C GLY A 381 3.43 -11.22 15.50
N MET A 382 3.54 -11.94 14.39
CA MET A 382 2.44 -12.13 13.45
C MET A 382 1.49 -13.24 13.88
N VAL A 383 0.17 -12.98 13.79
CA VAL A 383 -0.88 -14.00 13.91
C VAL A 383 -1.24 -14.46 12.50
N LEU A 384 -1.06 -15.74 12.22
CA LEU A 384 -1.28 -16.33 10.90
C LEU A 384 -2.34 -17.43 11.00
N MET A 385 -3.58 -17.13 10.61
CA MET A 385 -4.69 -18.08 10.61
C MET A 385 -5.84 -17.58 9.71
N PRO A 386 -6.76 -18.46 9.29
CA PRO A 386 -8.01 -18.04 8.64
C PRO A 386 -8.82 -17.05 9.48
N SER A 387 -9.51 -16.11 8.81
CA SER A 387 -10.47 -15.20 9.43
C SER A 387 -11.87 -15.82 9.50
N LEU A 388 -12.68 -15.40 10.47
CA LEU A 388 -14.07 -15.81 10.61
C LEU A 388 -14.96 -14.80 9.88
N LEU A 389 -15.59 -15.16 8.76
CA LEU A 389 -16.47 -14.21 8.07
C LEU A 389 -17.90 -14.22 8.61
N LYS A 390 -18.40 -15.41 8.99
CA LYS A 390 -19.82 -15.57 9.32
C LYS A 390 -20.06 -16.76 10.24
N VAL A 391 -21.02 -16.60 11.16
CA VAL A 391 -21.67 -17.69 11.89
C VAL A 391 -23.18 -17.55 11.72
N ASP A 392 -23.80 -18.52 11.05
CA ASP A 392 -25.24 -18.63 10.89
C ASP A 392 -25.81 -19.67 11.86
N MET A 393 -26.86 -19.31 12.58
CA MET A 393 -27.66 -20.20 13.41
C MET A 393 -29.00 -20.42 12.72
N VAL A 394 -29.17 -21.58 12.11
CA VAL A 394 -30.41 -21.96 11.41
C VAL A 394 -31.36 -22.62 12.40
N PHE A 395 -32.56 -22.06 12.59
CA PHE A 395 -33.59 -22.61 13.46
C PHE A 395 -34.68 -23.30 12.65
N SER A 396 -34.99 -24.53 13.04
CA SER A 396 -36.00 -25.39 12.41
C SER A 396 -36.95 -25.99 13.44
N ILE A 397 -38.13 -26.38 12.99
CA ILE A 397 -39.12 -27.06 13.84
C ILE A 397 -39.47 -28.43 13.27
N VAL A 398 -39.68 -29.39 14.18
CA VAL A 398 -40.01 -30.78 13.85
C VAL A 398 -40.94 -31.36 14.90
N ALA A 399 -41.78 -32.33 14.49
CA ALA A 399 -42.65 -33.07 15.37
C ALA A 399 -42.20 -34.53 15.48
N ARG A 400 -42.32 -35.10 16.68
CA ARG A 400 -41.91 -36.47 17.01
C ARG A 400 -42.99 -37.17 17.82
N VAL A 401 -43.02 -38.50 17.87
CA VAL A 401 -43.85 -39.19 18.88
C VAL A 401 -43.28 -38.99 20.30
N PRO A 402 -44.12 -38.91 21.34
CA PRO A 402 -43.63 -38.81 22.71
C PRO A 402 -42.72 -39.98 23.12
N HIS A 403 -41.49 -39.66 23.54
CA HIS A 403 -40.46 -40.63 23.90
C HIS A 403 -40.72 -41.30 25.27
N THR A 404 -40.00 -42.39 25.57
CA THR A 404 -40.40 -43.41 26.58
C THR A 404 -40.58 -42.90 28.02
N GLY A 405 -41.28 -43.70 28.85
CA GLY A 405 -41.41 -43.44 30.29
C GLY A 405 -42.43 -42.35 30.65
N TYR A 406 -41.99 -41.39 31.46
CA TYR A 406 -42.83 -40.30 32.00
C TYR A 406 -43.49 -39.48 30.89
N TRP A 407 -42.72 -39.06 29.87
CA TRP A 407 -43.20 -38.19 28.80
C TRP A 407 -44.27 -38.85 27.94
N LYS A 408 -44.07 -40.10 27.51
CA LYS A 408 -45.10 -40.88 26.82
C LYS A 408 -46.41 -40.95 27.61
N SER A 409 -46.34 -41.14 28.93
CA SER A 409 -47.53 -41.19 29.79
C SER A 409 -48.26 -39.84 29.84
N GLN A 410 -47.53 -38.74 30.07
CA GLN A 410 -48.12 -37.40 30.17
C GLN A 410 -48.77 -36.95 28.87
N HIS A 411 -48.07 -37.09 27.74
CA HIS A 411 -48.60 -36.69 26.43
C HIS A 411 -49.77 -37.58 25.99
N THR A 412 -49.77 -38.88 26.34
CA THR A 412 -50.93 -39.76 26.12
C THR A 412 -52.16 -39.29 26.91
N ALA A 413 -51.97 -38.87 28.17
CA ALA A 413 -53.06 -38.34 29.02
C ALA A 413 -53.68 -37.06 28.42
N LEU A 414 -52.86 -36.21 27.80
CA LEU A 414 -53.29 -34.99 27.09
C LEU A 414 -53.84 -35.27 25.68
N LYS A 415 -53.80 -36.52 25.21
CA LYS A 415 -54.16 -36.94 23.84
C LYS A 415 -53.32 -36.23 22.76
N ASN A 416 -52.05 -35.99 23.06
CA ASN A 416 -51.08 -35.49 22.09
C ASN A 416 -50.56 -36.67 21.25
N ASP A 417 -50.61 -36.54 19.93
CA ASP A 417 -50.02 -37.51 19.00
C ASP A 417 -48.50 -37.31 18.91
N PHE A 418 -48.05 -36.05 19.06
CA PHE A 418 -46.68 -35.61 18.86
C PHE A 418 -46.18 -34.70 19.99
N MET A 419 -44.86 -34.63 20.13
CA MET A 419 -44.08 -33.61 20.83
C MET A 419 -43.41 -32.73 19.77
N ILE A 420 -43.33 -31.43 20.04
CA ILE A 420 -42.67 -30.46 19.18
C ILE A 420 -41.25 -30.25 19.70
N HIS A 421 -40.28 -30.29 18.78
CA HIS A 421 -38.87 -30.04 19.05
C HIS A 421 -38.40 -28.84 18.25
N LEU A 422 -37.54 -28.02 18.86
CA LEU A 422 -36.75 -27.02 18.17
C LEU A 422 -35.45 -27.69 17.74
N MET A 423 -35.08 -27.52 16.47
CA MET A 423 -33.77 -27.90 15.95
C MET A 423 -32.96 -26.66 15.63
N TYR A 424 -31.65 -26.72 15.85
CA TYR A 424 -30.74 -25.66 15.41
C TYR A 424 -29.42 -26.21 14.90
N LEU A 425 -28.90 -25.56 13.86
CA LEU A 425 -27.64 -25.89 13.22
C LEU A 425 -26.76 -24.64 13.16
N PRO A 426 -25.59 -24.65 13.82
CA PRO A 426 -24.54 -23.67 13.55
C PRO A 426 -23.86 -23.96 12.22
N VAL A 427 -23.59 -22.92 11.43
CA VAL A 427 -22.85 -22.96 10.17
C VAL A 427 -21.75 -21.90 10.24
N ILE A 428 -20.50 -22.31 10.07
CA ILE A 428 -19.33 -21.43 10.18
C ILE A 428 -18.76 -21.18 8.78
N THR A 429 -18.45 -19.94 8.46
CA THR A 429 -17.74 -19.58 7.23
C THR A 429 -16.36 -19.03 7.57
N LEU A 430 -15.32 -19.76 7.17
CA LEU A 430 -13.92 -19.35 7.34
C LEU A 430 -13.36 -18.89 6.01
N HIS A 431 -12.39 -17.99 6.07
CA HIS A 431 -11.75 -17.42 4.89
C HIS A 431 -10.24 -17.42 5.02
N ASN A 432 -9.55 -17.77 3.94
CA ASN A 432 -8.13 -17.54 3.78
C ASN A 432 -7.92 -16.14 3.17
N PRO A 433 -7.49 -15.11 3.93
CA PRO A 433 -7.25 -13.79 3.38
C PRO A 433 -5.94 -13.67 2.58
N TYR A 434 -5.14 -14.74 2.53
CA TYR A 434 -3.80 -14.74 1.97
C TYR A 434 -3.77 -15.20 0.52
N ASP A 435 -2.77 -14.73 -0.22
CA ASP A 435 -2.43 -15.21 -1.56
C ASP A 435 -1.81 -16.61 -1.56
N THR A 436 -1.47 -17.15 -0.39
CA THR A 436 -0.83 -18.45 -0.23
C THR A 436 -1.80 -19.40 0.48
N PRO A 437 -1.85 -20.68 0.09
CA PRO A 437 -2.69 -21.66 0.79
C PRO A 437 -2.30 -21.73 2.27
N ILE A 438 -3.30 -21.83 3.16
CA ILE A 438 -3.07 -21.93 4.60
C ILE A 438 -3.57 -23.27 5.15
N SER A 439 -2.69 -23.97 5.85
CA SER A 439 -3.00 -25.26 6.50
C SER A 439 -3.12 -25.11 8.02
N PHE A 440 -4.10 -25.75 8.63
CA PHE A 440 -4.28 -25.74 10.09
C PHE A 440 -4.94 -27.02 10.63
N GLU A 441 -4.71 -27.31 11.91
CA GLU A 441 -5.34 -28.42 12.63
C GLU A 441 -5.93 -27.94 13.96
N GLY A 442 -7.00 -28.61 14.41
CA GLY A 442 -7.52 -28.42 15.76
C GLY A 442 -8.04 -27.01 16.05
N MET A 443 -8.48 -26.28 15.01
CA MET A 443 -9.17 -25.01 15.18
C MET A 443 -10.55 -25.25 15.78
N LYS A 444 -10.79 -24.66 16.94
CA LYS A 444 -12.06 -24.75 17.68
C LYS A 444 -12.66 -23.38 17.85
N LEU A 445 -13.92 -23.22 17.44
CA LEU A 445 -14.74 -22.04 17.66
C LEU A 445 -15.74 -22.34 18.77
N SER A 446 -15.84 -21.48 19.78
CA SER A 446 -16.86 -21.58 20.81
C SER A 446 -17.71 -20.32 20.87
N PHE A 447 -19.01 -20.44 20.61
CA PHE A 447 -19.96 -19.34 20.66
C PHE A 447 -20.88 -19.48 21.86
N GLN A 448 -21.04 -18.39 22.60
CA GLN A 448 -21.73 -18.35 23.87
C GLN A 448 -22.92 -17.42 23.84
N ASP A 449 -23.99 -17.86 24.51
CA ASP A 449 -25.13 -17.02 24.86
C ASP A 449 -25.77 -16.33 23.64
N ILE A 450 -26.04 -17.14 22.60
CA ILE A 450 -26.74 -16.72 21.38
C ILE A 450 -28.03 -15.96 21.76
N PRO A 451 -28.15 -14.67 21.41
CA PRO A 451 -29.17 -13.80 21.96
C PRO A 451 -30.50 -13.88 21.19
N VAL A 452 -31.10 -15.08 21.15
CA VAL A 452 -32.37 -15.34 20.49
C VAL A 452 -33.36 -15.99 21.45
N GLY A 453 -34.62 -15.58 21.35
CA GLY A 453 -35.72 -16.10 22.17
C GLY A 453 -36.85 -16.69 21.34
N PHE A 454 -37.57 -17.65 21.93
CA PHE A 454 -38.68 -18.35 21.28
C PHE A 454 -39.93 -18.43 22.16
N LYS A 455 -41.10 -18.43 21.53
CA LYS A 455 -42.39 -18.71 22.15
C LYS A 455 -43.27 -19.53 21.20
N PHE A 456 -43.64 -20.73 21.64
CA PHE A 456 -44.31 -21.71 20.81
C PHE A 456 -45.83 -21.66 20.94
N TYR A 457 -46.53 -22.00 19.86
CA TYR A 457 -47.98 -21.97 19.75
C TYR A 457 -48.56 -23.30 19.28
N ASN A 458 -49.69 -23.70 19.87
CA ASN A 458 -50.55 -24.79 19.38
C ASN A 458 -51.97 -24.26 19.16
N ASN A 459 -52.45 -24.27 17.91
CA ASN A 459 -53.74 -23.72 17.49
C ASN A 459 -53.90 -22.26 17.96
N LYS A 460 -52.86 -21.44 17.75
CA LYS A 460 -52.79 -20.03 18.19
C LYS A 460 -52.90 -19.82 19.71
N ARG A 461 -52.75 -20.87 20.52
CA ARG A 461 -52.64 -20.77 21.97
C ARG A 461 -51.16 -20.79 22.37
N PRO A 462 -50.66 -19.76 23.07
CA PRO A 462 -49.26 -19.68 23.45
C PRO A 462 -48.91 -20.68 24.56
N ALA A 463 -47.76 -21.34 24.44
CA ALA A 463 -47.20 -22.20 25.46
C ALA A 463 -46.69 -21.38 26.65
N THR A 464 -45.97 -20.29 26.40
CA THR A 464 -45.38 -19.38 27.40
C THR A 464 -45.95 -17.96 27.26
N SER A 465 -45.89 -17.14 28.32
CA SER A 465 -46.38 -15.75 28.28
C SER A 465 -45.42 -14.78 27.59
N SER A 466 -44.15 -15.12 27.49
CA SER A 466 -43.07 -14.33 26.88
C SER A 466 -42.14 -15.24 26.06
N LEU A 467 -41.26 -14.62 25.26
CA LEU A 467 -40.10 -15.32 24.70
C LEU A 467 -39.25 -15.89 25.85
N ILE A 468 -38.63 -17.03 25.58
CA ILE A 468 -37.63 -17.69 26.45
C ILE A 468 -36.33 -17.78 25.68
N THR A 469 -35.20 -17.42 26.32
CA THR A 469 -33.87 -17.45 25.69
C THR A 469 -33.51 -18.86 25.23
N LEU A 470 -32.76 -19.00 24.15
CA LEU A 470 -32.23 -20.29 23.71
C LEU A 470 -31.43 -20.99 24.82
N SER A 471 -30.69 -20.23 25.63
CA SER A 471 -29.91 -20.75 26.76
C SER A 471 -30.77 -21.33 27.89
N ASP A 472 -32.03 -20.89 28.03
CA ASP A 472 -32.95 -21.38 29.06
C ASP A 472 -33.90 -22.49 28.56
N LEU A 473 -33.83 -22.88 27.28
CA LEU A 473 -34.54 -24.06 26.74
C LEU A 473 -33.87 -25.37 27.19
N VAL A 474 -33.66 -25.52 28.49
CA VAL A 474 -33.01 -26.67 29.15
C VAL A 474 -33.79 -27.03 30.42
N LEU A 475 -33.50 -28.20 31.01
CA LEU A 475 -34.15 -28.59 32.27
C LEU A 475 -33.91 -27.55 33.39
N PRO A 476 -34.84 -27.40 34.34
CA PRO A 476 -34.78 -26.35 35.37
C PRO A 476 -33.48 -26.29 36.17
N GLU A 477 -32.83 -27.43 36.42
CA GLU A 477 -31.54 -27.49 37.12
C GLU A 477 -30.35 -26.92 36.33
N TYR A 478 -30.49 -26.72 35.02
CA TYR A 478 -29.45 -26.18 34.14
C TYR A 478 -29.72 -24.72 33.68
N GLN A 479 -30.89 -24.16 33.98
CA GLN A 479 -31.27 -22.80 33.59
C GLN A 479 -30.39 -21.74 34.26
N GLY A 480 -30.20 -20.60 33.60
CA GLY A 480 -29.39 -19.49 34.09
C GLY A 480 -27.87 -19.71 34.07
N ASN A 481 -27.38 -20.87 33.63
CA ASN A 481 -25.94 -21.15 33.53
C ASN A 481 -25.29 -20.62 32.24
N GLY A 482 -26.09 -20.10 31.31
CA GLY A 482 -25.67 -19.78 29.93
C GLY A 482 -25.46 -21.05 29.09
N LYS A 483 -25.29 -20.86 27.78
CA LYS A 483 -25.09 -21.98 26.84
C LYS A 483 -23.88 -21.73 25.96
N THR A 484 -23.05 -22.76 25.77
CA THR A 484 -21.86 -22.71 24.93
C THR A 484 -21.91 -23.81 23.89
N PHE A 485 -21.66 -23.43 22.66
CA PHE A 485 -21.49 -24.34 21.55
C PHE A 485 -20.04 -24.31 21.15
N GLY A 486 -19.36 -25.46 21.14
CA GLY A 486 -17.97 -25.58 20.75
C GLY A 486 -17.82 -26.51 19.56
N ILE A 487 -17.22 -26.02 18.49
CA ILE A 487 -17.06 -26.71 17.21
C ILE A 487 -15.59 -26.74 16.84
N THR A 488 -15.04 -27.92 16.63
CA THR A 488 -13.73 -28.15 16.04
C THR A 488 -13.91 -28.46 14.57
N VAL A 489 -13.35 -27.63 13.70
CA VAL A 489 -13.42 -27.86 12.26
C VAL A 489 -12.38 -28.90 11.81
N LYS A 490 -12.74 -29.72 10.83
CA LYS A 490 -11.94 -30.79 10.23
C LYS A 490 -12.10 -30.81 8.73
N GLN A 491 -11.20 -31.49 8.02
CA GLN A 491 -11.31 -31.66 6.57
C GLN A 491 -12.29 -32.77 6.19
N SER A 492 -12.29 -33.88 6.93
CA SER A 492 -13.17 -35.02 6.69
C SER A 492 -13.38 -35.87 7.94
N LEU A 493 -14.28 -36.85 7.88
CA LEU A 493 -14.60 -37.75 9.01
C LEU A 493 -13.62 -38.94 9.14
N SER A 494 -12.88 -39.26 8.09
CA SER A 494 -12.02 -40.44 8.02
C SER A 494 -10.90 -40.27 7.01
N GLY A 495 -9.72 -40.83 7.30
CA GLY A 495 -8.52 -40.73 6.44
C GLY A 495 -7.30 -40.29 7.23
N SER A 496 -6.11 -40.42 6.64
CA SER A 496 -4.84 -39.96 7.23
C SER A 496 -4.81 -38.44 7.43
N ASP A 497 -5.49 -37.69 6.57
CA ASP A 497 -5.44 -36.22 6.52
C ASP A 497 -6.75 -35.59 7.01
N ALA A 498 -7.60 -36.36 7.69
CA ALA A 498 -8.94 -35.95 8.13
C ALA A 498 -8.92 -34.69 9.04
N THR A 499 -7.83 -34.46 9.76
CA THR A 499 -7.70 -33.36 10.73
C THR A 499 -7.15 -32.07 10.14
N THR A 500 -6.40 -32.13 9.03
CA THR A 500 -5.69 -30.99 8.48
C THR A 500 -6.55 -30.31 7.43
N VAL A 501 -7.05 -29.13 7.74
CA VAL A 501 -7.79 -28.30 6.79
C VAL A 501 -6.78 -27.45 6.03
N THR A 502 -6.90 -27.43 4.70
CA THR A 502 -6.18 -26.47 3.83
C THR A 502 -7.20 -25.66 3.07
N LEU A 503 -7.06 -24.33 3.14
CA LEU A 503 -7.83 -23.38 2.35
C LEU A 503 -6.91 -22.84 1.25
N GLU A 504 -7.39 -22.86 0.01
CA GLU A 504 -6.69 -22.28 -1.14
C GLU A 504 -6.59 -20.74 -1.01
N PRO A 505 -5.73 -20.08 -1.80
CA PRO A 505 -5.62 -18.61 -1.83
C PRO A 505 -6.99 -17.94 -1.96
N GLY A 506 -7.25 -16.97 -1.08
CA GLY A 506 -8.50 -16.24 -1.04
C GLY A 506 -9.76 -17.05 -0.71
N GLN A 507 -9.67 -18.37 -0.51
CA GLN A 507 -10.85 -19.24 -0.48
C GLN A 507 -11.71 -19.03 0.76
N THR A 508 -13.02 -18.93 0.53
CA THR A 508 -14.05 -18.95 1.56
C THR A 508 -14.72 -20.32 1.61
N ARG A 509 -14.72 -20.95 2.79
CA ARG A 509 -15.25 -22.30 2.98
C ARG A 509 -16.27 -22.34 4.12
N VAL A 510 -17.39 -23.01 3.84
CA VAL A 510 -18.51 -23.23 4.76
C VAL A 510 -18.36 -24.58 5.45
N PHE A 511 -18.45 -24.56 6.77
CA PHE A 511 -18.50 -25.72 7.66
C PHE A 511 -19.89 -25.79 8.26
N GLY A 512 -20.76 -26.53 7.57
CA GLY A 512 -22.17 -26.73 7.94
C GLY A 512 -22.52 -28.18 8.28
N THR A 513 -21.63 -29.14 8.05
CA THR A 513 -21.93 -30.57 8.18
C THR A 513 -21.37 -31.14 9.49
N ILE A 514 -22.27 -31.54 10.40
CA ILE A 514 -21.90 -32.15 11.69
C ILE A 514 -21.35 -33.57 11.46
N ALA A 515 -20.25 -33.88 12.12
CA ALA A 515 -19.61 -35.20 12.16
C ALA A 515 -20.40 -36.24 12.97
N VAL A 516 -21.60 -36.59 12.52
CA VAL A 516 -22.43 -37.66 13.10
C VAL A 516 -22.51 -38.87 12.18
N ASN A 517 -22.79 -40.05 12.75
CA ASN A 517 -23.04 -41.24 11.95
C ASN A 517 -24.28 -41.00 11.05
N PRO A 518 -24.18 -41.13 9.71
CA PRO A 518 -25.28 -40.81 8.80
C PRO A 518 -26.49 -41.73 8.98
N THR A 519 -26.34 -42.92 9.56
CA THR A 519 -27.47 -43.82 9.86
C THR A 519 -28.09 -43.55 11.23
N TRP A 520 -27.58 -42.57 11.97
CA TRP A 520 -28.04 -42.33 13.33
C TRP A 520 -29.45 -41.76 13.33
N SER A 521 -30.29 -42.29 14.20
CA SER A 521 -31.68 -41.88 14.34
C SER A 521 -31.97 -41.50 15.79
N TRP A 522 -33.06 -40.78 15.99
CA TRP A 522 -33.56 -40.48 17.32
C TRP A 522 -33.84 -41.73 18.18
N ALA A 523 -34.20 -42.87 17.57
CA ALA A 523 -34.40 -44.13 18.27
C ALA A 523 -33.12 -44.61 18.98
N ASP A 524 -31.97 -44.33 18.37
CA ASP A 524 -30.66 -44.68 18.92
C ASP A 524 -30.31 -43.76 20.11
N GLU A 525 -30.66 -42.47 20.04
CA GLU A 525 -30.46 -41.51 21.13
C GLU A 525 -31.31 -41.82 22.37
N ILE A 526 -32.56 -42.27 22.19
CA ILE A 526 -33.47 -42.54 23.32
C ILE A 526 -33.30 -43.94 23.95
N SER A 527 -32.38 -44.77 23.44
CA SER A 527 -32.08 -46.08 23.99
C SER A 527 -31.43 -45.96 25.39
N SER A 528 -31.68 -46.91 26.29
CA SER A 528 -31.17 -46.89 27.68
C SER A 528 -29.63 -46.97 27.79
N SER A 529 -28.94 -47.17 26.67
CA SER A 529 -27.48 -47.23 26.50
C SER A 529 -26.94 -46.15 25.55
N GLY A 530 -27.78 -45.24 25.06
CA GLY A 530 -27.43 -44.28 24.01
C GLY A 530 -26.58 -43.11 24.51
N ASN A 531 -25.47 -42.83 23.81
CA ASN A 531 -24.82 -41.52 23.87
C ASN A 531 -25.74 -40.54 23.12
N LYS A 532 -26.57 -39.79 23.85
CA LYS A 532 -27.39 -38.71 23.31
C LYS A 532 -26.49 -37.52 22.96
N VAL A 533 -26.23 -37.34 21.67
CA VAL A 533 -25.18 -36.44 21.16
C VAL A 533 -25.77 -35.20 20.50
N LEU A 534 -26.93 -35.31 19.83
CA LEU A 534 -27.64 -34.19 19.22
C LEU A 534 -28.78 -33.68 20.10
N PHE A 535 -29.34 -34.53 20.96
CA PHE A 535 -30.35 -34.10 21.92
C PHE A 535 -29.73 -33.22 23.03
N ASP A 536 -30.22 -31.99 23.16
CA ASP A 536 -29.56 -30.91 23.90
C ASP A 536 -30.46 -30.35 25.01
N TRP A 537 -30.71 -31.16 26.04
CA TRP A 537 -31.57 -30.83 27.18
C TRP A 537 -30.81 -30.27 28.40
N GLN A 538 -29.48 -30.13 28.31
CA GLN A 538 -28.59 -29.62 29.37
C GLN A 538 -27.64 -28.57 28.78
N SER A 539 -27.24 -27.59 29.57
CA SER A 539 -26.37 -26.49 29.12
C SER A 539 -24.95 -26.91 28.71
N ASP A 540 -24.53 -28.13 29.03
CA ASP A 540 -23.19 -28.69 28.80
C ASP A 540 -23.14 -29.78 27.72
N ARG A 541 -24.18 -29.89 26.89
CA ARG A 541 -24.26 -30.90 25.81
C ARG A 541 -23.59 -30.48 24.52
N THR A 542 -23.48 -29.18 24.25
CA THR A 542 -22.89 -28.61 23.03
C THR A 542 -21.42 -28.15 23.08
N PRO A 543 -20.57 -28.43 24.10
CA PRO A 543 -19.30 -27.72 24.26
C PRO A 543 -18.16 -28.23 23.36
N GLN A 544 -18.29 -29.38 22.69
CA GLN A 544 -17.29 -29.96 21.77
C GLN A 544 -17.92 -30.89 20.72
N PHE A 545 -17.95 -30.44 19.48
CA PHE A 545 -18.43 -31.17 18.30
C PHE A 545 -17.47 -31.00 17.14
N GLU A 546 -17.52 -31.91 16.18
CA GLU A 546 -16.68 -31.82 14.99
C GLU A 546 -17.55 -31.45 13.79
N MET A 547 -17.05 -30.57 12.94
CA MET A 547 -17.71 -30.19 11.69
C MET A 547 -16.74 -30.27 10.52
N ILE A 548 -17.26 -30.70 9.37
CA ILE A 548 -16.52 -30.81 8.11
C ILE A 548 -17.09 -29.80 7.09
N PRO A 549 -16.37 -29.54 5.97
CA PRO A 549 -16.87 -28.65 4.94
C PRO A 549 -18.17 -29.15 4.33
N GLY A 550 -18.99 -28.21 3.85
CA GLY A 550 -20.26 -28.49 3.20
C GLY A 550 -21.46 -28.02 4.03
N LEU A 551 -22.52 -27.58 3.36
CA LEU A 551 -23.81 -27.29 3.99
C LEU A 551 -24.70 -28.55 4.02
N MET A 552 -25.46 -28.72 5.09
CA MET A 552 -26.47 -29.78 5.22
C MET A 552 -27.69 -29.44 4.35
N SER A 553 -27.54 -29.61 3.04
CA SER A 553 -28.58 -29.29 2.04
C SER A 553 -29.14 -30.54 1.33
N ASP A 554 -28.40 -31.64 1.32
CA ASP A 554 -28.82 -32.94 0.79
C ASP A 554 -29.38 -33.88 1.89
N PRO A 555 -30.46 -34.66 1.62
CA PRO A 555 -30.99 -35.72 2.48
C PRO A 555 -30.02 -36.84 2.91
N THR A 556 -28.72 -36.75 2.64
CA THR A 556 -27.70 -37.66 3.16
C THR A 556 -26.77 -37.00 4.19
N SER A 557 -26.85 -35.69 4.37
CA SER A 557 -25.96 -34.87 5.21
C SER A 557 -26.60 -34.50 6.55
N GLY A 558 -26.81 -35.50 7.44
CA GLY A 558 -27.15 -35.38 8.88
C GLY A 558 -28.31 -34.45 9.31
N ALA A 559 -28.52 -34.26 10.63
CA ALA A 559 -29.40 -33.20 11.18
C ALA A 559 -28.70 -32.44 12.32
N GLY A 560 -29.21 -31.25 12.67
CA GLY A 560 -28.68 -30.39 13.75
C GLY A 560 -28.98 -30.88 15.16
N PHE A 561 -28.69 -30.03 16.15
CA PHE A 561 -29.05 -30.28 17.55
C PHE A 561 -30.56 -30.12 17.74
N ASP A 562 -31.15 -30.89 18.64
CA ASP A 562 -32.58 -30.79 18.95
C ASP A 562 -32.87 -30.66 20.44
N VAL A 563 -33.95 -29.96 20.76
CA VAL A 563 -34.44 -29.80 22.13
C VAL A 563 -35.97 -29.83 22.19
N ASP A 564 -36.50 -30.54 23.17
CA ASP A 564 -37.93 -30.71 23.41
C ASP A 564 -38.47 -29.86 24.56
N TYR A 565 -37.58 -29.38 25.43
CA TYR A 565 -37.89 -28.59 26.61
C TYR A 565 -38.12 -27.10 26.28
N ILE A 566 -39.04 -26.88 25.34
CA ILE A 566 -39.24 -25.60 24.65
C ILE A 566 -40.28 -24.67 25.32
N ALA A 567 -40.89 -25.09 26.43
CA ALA A 567 -41.77 -24.28 27.27
C ALA A 567 -41.44 -24.44 28.77
N PRO A 568 -40.19 -24.16 29.20
CA PRO A 568 -39.68 -24.51 30.52
C PRO A 568 -40.34 -23.76 31.68
N SER A 569 -40.67 -22.49 31.47
CA SER A 569 -41.15 -21.57 32.50
C SER A 569 -42.22 -20.64 31.93
N ASN A 570 -42.87 -19.85 32.79
CA ASN A 570 -43.88 -18.86 32.40
C ASN A 570 -45.02 -19.43 31.52
N GLN A 571 -45.39 -20.69 31.74
CA GLN A 571 -46.44 -21.36 30.96
C GLN A 571 -47.79 -20.66 31.15
N THR A 572 -48.52 -20.47 30.05
CA THR A 572 -49.86 -19.86 30.13
C THR A 572 -50.88 -20.82 30.73
N ALA A 573 -52.00 -20.30 31.25
CA ALA A 573 -53.07 -21.16 31.75
C ALA A 573 -53.61 -22.11 30.67
N MET A 574 -53.62 -21.68 29.40
CA MET A 574 -54.06 -22.49 28.26
C MET A 574 -53.07 -23.58 27.86
N ALA A 575 -51.79 -23.41 28.20
CA ALA A 575 -50.72 -24.38 27.89
C ALA A 575 -50.96 -25.73 28.55
N SER A 576 -51.62 -25.78 29.72
CA SER A 576 -51.98 -27.03 30.41
C SER A 576 -52.78 -28.03 29.57
N ALA A 577 -53.40 -27.59 28.46
CA ALA A 577 -54.13 -28.45 27.54
C ALA A 577 -53.25 -29.22 26.56
N PHE A 578 -51.98 -28.84 26.39
CA PHE A 578 -51.08 -29.43 25.39
C PHE A 578 -49.62 -29.55 25.84
N CYS A 579 -49.18 -28.79 26.83
CA CYS A 579 -47.86 -28.89 27.44
C CYS A 579 -47.83 -29.89 28.60
N ALA A 580 -46.72 -30.62 28.73
CA ALA A 580 -46.44 -31.47 29.88
C ALA A 580 -45.03 -31.18 30.38
N GLY A 581 -44.85 -30.89 31.67
CA GLY A 581 -43.54 -30.83 32.32
C GLY A 581 -42.47 -29.93 31.70
N GLY A 582 -42.81 -29.01 30.78
CA GLY A 582 -41.86 -28.13 30.07
C GLY A 582 -41.79 -28.35 28.56
N THR A 583 -42.43 -29.41 28.05
CA THR A 583 -42.47 -29.76 26.63
C THR A 583 -43.82 -29.38 26.00
N VAL A 584 -43.84 -29.14 24.69
CA VAL A 584 -45.05 -28.76 23.93
C VAL A 584 -45.54 -29.96 23.14
N GLY A 585 -46.79 -30.38 23.38
CA GLY A 585 -47.44 -31.45 22.61
C GLY A 585 -48.40 -30.93 21.54
N ALA A 586 -48.74 -31.81 20.61
CA ALA A 586 -49.68 -31.53 19.53
C ALA A 586 -50.44 -32.77 19.07
N LYS A 587 -51.67 -32.58 18.59
CA LYS A 587 -52.41 -33.56 17.78
C LYS A 587 -52.02 -33.44 16.33
N ARG A 588 -52.26 -34.49 15.53
CA ARG A 588 -51.97 -34.52 14.09
C ARG A 588 -52.45 -33.30 13.31
N THR A 589 -53.64 -32.79 13.66
CA THR A 589 -54.29 -31.66 12.97
C THR A 589 -54.03 -30.30 13.61
N ASP A 590 -53.33 -30.25 14.74
CA ASP A 590 -53.04 -28.99 15.41
C ASP A 590 -52.08 -28.16 14.56
N ARG A 591 -52.32 -26.85 14.53
CA ARG A 591 -51.50 -25.87 13.82
C ARG A 591 -50.37 -25.40 14.74
N ILE A 592 -49.15 -25.48 14.26
CA ILE A 592 -47.96 -25.13 15.02
C ILE A 592 -47.46 -23.77 14.57
N GLY A 593 -47.00 -22.96 15.52
CA GLY A 593 -46.35 -21.69 15.23
C GLY A 593 -45.31 -21.32 16.28
N VAL A 594 -44.46 -20.36 15.94
CA VAL A 594 -43.35 -19.86 16.73
C VAL A 594 -43.30 -18.35 16.62
N GLU A 595 -43.27 -17.65 17.76
CA GLU A 595 -42.78 -16.27 17.86
C GLU A 595 -41.28 -16.31 18.19
N TRP A 596 -40.49 -15.48 17.54
CA TRP A 596 -39.04 -15.44 17.71
C TRP A 596 -38.48 -14.03 17.53
N GLY A 597 -37.30 -13.78 18.08
CA GLY A 597 -36.62 -12.49 17.96
C GLY A 597 -35.42 -12.37 18.90
N PRO A 598 -34.76 -11.19 18.92
CA PRO A 598 -33.67 -10.91 19.82
C PRO A 598 -34.11 -11.08 21.28
N LEU A 599 -33.33 -11.84 22.05
CA LEU A 599 -33.50 -11.93 23.49
C LEU A 599 -32.20 -12.35 24.16
N ALA A 600 -31.66 -11.46 24.97
CA ALA A 600 -30.43 -11.67 25.70
C ALA A 600 -30.62 -12.47 27.00
N ASN A 601 -29.56 -13.10 27.46
CA ASN A 601 -29.46 -13.54 28.84
C ASN A 601 -29.01 -12.37 29.75
N SER A 602 -28.79 -12.66 31.03
CA SER A 602 -28.37 -11.64 32.00
C SER A 602 -26.97 -11.06 31.81
N LYS A 603 -26.10 -11.66 30.99
CA LYS A 603 -24.72 -11.18 30.76
C LYS A 603 -24.65 -10.03 29.76
N MET A 604 -25.67 -9.87 28.94
CA MET A 604 -25.80 -8.80 27.95
C MET A 604 -24.65 -8.72 26.92
N GLU A 605 -24.10 -9.88 26.54
CA GLU A 605 -23.07 -10.00 25.51
C GLU A 605 -23.21 -11.30 24.69
N PHE A 606 -22.69 -11.29 23.47
CA PHE A 606 -22.48 -12.46 22.63
C PHE A 606 -20.99 -12.61 22.34
N ASN A 607 -20.44 -13.80 22.56
CA ASN A 607 -19.00 -14.06 22.44
C ASN A 607 -18.74 -15.23 21.50
N ILE A 608 -17.79 -15.07 20.58
CA ILE A 608 -17.16 -16.15 19.81
C ILE A 608 -15.68 -16.17 20.18
N VAL A 609 -15.18 -17.30 20.66
CA VAL A 609 -13.74 -17.48 20.93
C VAL A 609 -13.16 -18.56 20.04
N MET A 610 -11.94 -18.32 19.57
CA MET A 610 -11.19 -19.24 18.72
C MET A 610 -9.99 -19.78 19.49
N GLU A 611 -9.81 -21.10 19.43
CA GLU A 611 -8.64 -21.80 19.94
C GLU A 611 -7.97 -22.55 18.78
N LEU A 612 -6.65 -22.57 18.76
CA LEU A 612 -5.86 -23.36 17.79
C LEU A 612 -4.99 -24.35 18.57
N ASN A 613 -5.24 -25.65 18.39
CA ASN A 613 -4.64 -26.72 19.21
C ASN A 613 -4.74 -26.48 20.73
N GLY A 614 -5.86 -25.89 21.18
CA GLY A 614 -6.14 -25.61 22.60
C GLY A 614 -5.48 -24.34 23.16
N GLN A 615 -4.74 -23.58 22.35
CA GLN A 615 -4.24 -22.25 22.70
C GLN A 615 -5.25 -21.18 22.27
N ALA A 616 -5.45 -20.15 23.08
CA ALA A 616 -6.30 -19.00 22.72
C ALA A 616 -5.74 -18.26 21.50
N ALA A 617 -6.55 -18.15 20.44
CA ALA A 617 -6.15 -17.66 19.12
C ALA A 617 -6.88 -16.38 18.70
N GLY A 618 -8.19 -16.27 19.00
CA GLY A 618 -9.00 -15.09 18.64
C GLY A 618 -10.25 -14.93 19.49
N MET A 619 -10.88 -13.75 19.43
CA MET A 619 -12.13 -13.44 20.12
C MET A 619 -12.94 -12.35 19.38
N TYR A 620 -14.22 -12.62 19.17
CA TYR A 620 -15.21 -11.65 18.70
C TYR A 620 -16.25 -11.49 19.80
N ARG A 621 -16.36 -10.28 20.35
CA ARG A 621 -17.30 -9.94 21.41
C ARG A 621 -18.22 -8.83 20.94
N MET A 622 -19.50 -8.99 21.21
CA MET A 622 -20.52 -7.98 20.98
C MET A 622 -21.27 -7.73 22.29
N SER A 623 -20.96 -6.61 22.93
CA SER A 623 -21.59 -6.14 24.16
C SER A 623 -22.71 -5.17 23.81
N TYR A 624 -23.94 -5.46 24.23
CA TYR A 624 -25.09 -4.60 23.93
C TYR A 624 -25.59 -3.79 25.14
N GLY A 625 -25.11 -4.12 26.35
CA GLY A 625 -25.40 -3.38 27.58
C GLY A 625 -26.80 -3.57 28.13
N ASP A 626 -27.82 -3.46 27.28
CA ASP A 626 -29.21 -3.73 27.63
C ASP A 626 -30.00 -4.36 26.46
N GLN A 627 -31.21 -4.82 26.75
CA GLN A 627 -32.10 -5.45 25.76
C GLN A 627 -32.57 -4.47 24.69
N LYS A 628 -32.68 -3.16 25.00
CA LYS A 628 -33.18 -2.15 24.06
C LYS A 628 -32.18 -1.99 22.90
N ASN A 629 -30.89 -1.88 23.21
CA ASN A 629 -29.85 -1.77 22.20
C ASN A 629 -29.77 -3.01 21.30
N LEU A 630 -29.96 -4.21 21.88
CA LEU A 630 -30.04 -5.44 21.10
C LEU A 630 -31.25 -5.45 20.15
N ASP A 631 -32.43 -5.01 20.63
CA ASP A 631 -33.64 -4.90 19.82
C ASP A 631 -33.47 -3.90 18.66
N GLU A 632 -32.89 -2.72 18.96
CA GLU A 632 -32.59 -1.68 17.98
C GLU A 632 -31.60 -2.17 16.92
N MET A 633 -30.46 -2.74 17.33
CA MET A 633 -29.46 -3.29 16.40
C MET A 633 -30.04 -4.40 15.52
N ALA A 634 -30.76 -5.36 16.10
CA ALA A 634 -31.27 -6.50 15.35
C ALA A 634 -32.31 -6.07 14.30
N ALA A 635 -33.05 -4.99 14.54
CA ALA A 635 -34.07 -4.44 13.64
C ALA A 635 -33.53 -3.41 12.63
N GLU A 636 -32.32 -2.89 12.85
CA GLU A 636 -31.75 -1.81 12.06
C GLU A 636 -31.44 -2.21 10.62
N GLY A 637 -31.59 -1.23 9.72
CA GLY A 637 -31.16 -1.34 8.34
C GLY A 637 -32.00 -2.28 7.45
N THR A 638 -31.61 -2.32 6.19
CA THR A 638 -32.19 -3.18 5.15
C THR A 638 -31.08 -3.62 4.20
N SER A 639 -31.27 -4.73 3.51
CA SER A 639 -30.30 -5.28 2.55
C SER A 639 -30.96 -5.43 1.18
N GLU A 640 -30.20 -5.46 0.08
CA GLU A 640 -30.76 -5.78 -1.25
C GLU A 640 -31.52 -7.12 -1.28
N ARG A 641 -31.10 -8.07 -0.44
CA ARG A 641 -31.78 -9.36 -0.28
C ARG A 641 -33.03 -9.29 0.60
N TYR A 642 -33.03 -8.37 1.57
CA TYR A 642 -34.09 -8.18 2.55
C TYR A 642 -34.46 -6.69 2.62
N PRO A 643 -35.24 -6.19 1.64
CA PRO A 643 -35.50 -4.76 1.48
C PRO A 643 -36.52 -4.20 2.48
N ASP A 644 -37.25 -5.07 3.17
CA ASP A 644 -38.28 -4.69 4.14
C ASP A 644 -37.69 -4.50 5.53
N THR A 645 -38.15 -3.45 6.23
CA THR A 645 -37.82 -3.21 7.63
C THR A 645 -38.33 -4.34 8.52
N ARG A 646 -37.54 -4.71 9.53
CA ARG A 646 -37.84 -5.84 10.41
C ARG A 646 -38.41 -5.34 11.74
N GLU A 647 -39.44 -6.01 12.23
CA GLU A 647 -40.02 -5.76 13.55
C GLU A 647 -40.04 -7.06 14.35
N PHE A 648 -39.58 -7.01 15.60
CA PHE A 648 -39.53 -8.16 16.50
C PHE A 648 -40.53 -8.05 17.65
N PRO A 649 -41.08 -9.17 18.15
CA PRO A 649 -40.86 -10.54 17.65
C PRO A 649 -41.58 -10.83 16.33
N MET A 650 -40.95 -11.63 15.48
CA MET A 650 -41.54 -12.15 14.24
C MET A 650 -42.32 -13.45 14.52
N THR A 651 -43.23 -13.82 13.61
CA THR A 651 -44.06 -15.03 13.73
C THR A 651 -43.82 -15.97 12.55
N TRP A 652 -43.77 -17.28 12.82
CA TRP A 652 -43.80 -18.32 11.81
C TRP A 652 -44.90 -19.35 12.11
N PRO A 653 -45.76 -19.71 11.15
CA PRO A 653 -45.96 -19.01 9.88
C PRO A 653 -46.40 -17.55 10.09
N ASP A 654 -45.95 -16.65 9.22
CA ASP A 654 -46.15 -15.19 9.26
C ASP A 654 -47.57 -14.73 8.88
N GLY A 655 -48.45 -15.67 8.55
CA GLY A 655 -49.81 -15.42 8.08
C GLY A 655 -49.95 -15.23 6.56
N SER A 656 -48.85 -15.00 5.85
CA SER A 656 -48.78 -15.07 4.38
C SER A 656 -48.59 -16.52 3.91
N SER A 657 -47.83 -17.28 4.69
CA SER A 657 -47.62 -18.72 4.53
C SER A 657 -48.79 -19.55 5.08
N PRO A 658 -49.12 -20.70 4.48
CA PRO A 658 -50.17 -21.57 4.99
C PRO A 658 -49.81 -22.10 6.39
N ASP A 659 -50.82 -22.17 7.26
CA ASP A 659 -50.67 -22.79 8.59
C ASP A 659 -50.12 -24.22 8.46
N VAL A 660 -49.05 -24.53 9.21
CA VAL A 660 -48.40 -25.84 9.20
C VAL A 660 -49.00 -26.75 10.26
N ARG A 661 -49.43 -27.95 9.87
CA ARG A 661 -49.98 -28.93 10.81
C ARG A 661 -48.87 -29.78 11.42
N ALA A 662 -49.04 -30.23 12.66
CA ALA A 662 -48.05 -31.06 13.34
C ALA A 662 -47.68 -32.34 12.57
N GLN A 663 -48.62 -32.94 11.83
CA GLN A 663 -48.34 -34.11 10.97
C GLN A 663 -47.45 -33.82 9.74
N GLU A 664 -47.39 -32.56 9.29
CA GLU A 664 -46.64 -32.14 8.09
C GLU A 664 -45.15 -31.96 8.41
N ILE A 665 -44.82 -31.74 9.68
CA ILE A 665 -43.46 -31.64 10.21
C ILE A 665 -43.05 -32.89 11.00
N TYR A 666 -43.80 -33.98 10.90
CA TYR A 666 -43.55 -35.20 11.65
C TYR A 666 -42.47 -36.07 11.00
N GLU A 667 -41.41 -36.36 11.76
CA GLU A 667 -40.38 -37.35 11.45
C GLU A 667 -40.46 -38.54 12.41
N ALA A 668 -40.25 -39.75 11.88
CA ALA A 668 -40.29 -40.96 12.69
C ALA A 668 -38.98 -41.15 13.46
N ASP A 669 -39.04 -41.69 14.67
CA ASP A 669 -37.86 -41.97 15.50
C ASP A 669 -36.82 -42.85 14.81
N SER A 670 -37.24 -43.73 13.89
CA SER A 670 -36.37 -44.61 13.11
C SER A 670 -35.82 -43.98 11.83
N THR A 671 -36.30 -42.79 11.44
CA THR A 671 -35.74 -42.06 10.31
C THR A 671 -34.33 -41.60 10.71
N PRO A 672 -33.28 -41.93 9.94
CA PRO A 672 -31.97 -41.36 10.15
C PRO A 672 -32.02 -39.83 10.04
N PHE A 673 -31.23 -39.13 10.86
CA PHE A 673 -31.13 -37.67 10.86
C PHE A 673 -30.82 -37.10 9.47
N SER A 674 -29.93 -37.77 8.75
CA SER A 674 -29.60 -37.45 7.36
C SER A 674 -30.84 -37.38 6.47
N ALA A 675 -31.79 -38.30 6.64
CA ALA A 675 -32.96 -38.45 5.78
C ALA A 675 -34.15 -37.55 6.18
N TYR A 676 -33.95 -36.57 7.06
CA TYR A 676 -35.04 -35.66 7.47
C TYR A 676 -35.42 -34.76 6.29
N SER A 677 -36.73 -34.70 6.01
CA SER A 677 -37.28 -33.94 4.87
C SER A 677 -38.47 -33.05 5.26
N ARG A 678 -38.98 -33.22 6.48
CA ARG A 678 -40.16 -32.53 7.01
C ARG A 678 -39.85 -31.53 8.09
N ALA A 679 -38.62 -31.50 8.61
CA ALA A 679 -38.17 -30.36 9.41
C ALA A 679 -38.36 -29.06 8.59
N ARG A 680 -38.82 -28.01 9.25
CA ARG A 680 -39.09 -26.72 8.60
C ARG A 680 -38.18 -25.64 9.18
N PRO A 681 -37.18 -25.15 8.44
CA PRO A 681 -36.44 -23.96 8.83
C PRO A 681 -37.37 -22.75 8.81
N PHE A 682 -37.24 -21.88 9.80
CA PHE A 682 -38.11 -20.70 9.95
C PHE A 682 -37.37 -19.40 10.25
N ALA A 683 -36.17 -19.45 10.82
CA ALA A 683 -35.38 -18.26 11.15
C ALA A 683 -33.88 -18.55 11.04
N ILE A 684 -33.12 -17.51 10.69
CA ILE A 684 -31.67 -17.50 10.78
C ILE A 684 -31.24 -16.30 11.62
N MET A 685 -30.34 -16.55 12.57
CA MET A 685 -29.55 -15.51 13.22
C MET A 685 -28.12 -15.59 12.70
N SER A 686 -27.62 -14.49 12.16
CA SER A 686 -26.30 -14.38 11.57
C SER A 686 -25.47 -13.40 12.38
N PHE A 687 -24.29 -13.82 12.81
CA PHE A 687 -23.19 -12.91 13.13
C PHE A 687 -22.30 -12.86 11.88
N THR A 688 -22.31 -11.75 11.15
CA THR A 688 -21.69 -11.67 9.82
C THR A 688 -20.83 -10.43 9.71
N GLY A 689 -19.68 -10.58 9.06
CA GLY A 689 -18.92 -9.41 8.61
C GLY A 689 -19.73 -8.64 7.56
N LYS A 690 -19.44 -7.34 7.44
CA LYS A 690 -20.10 -6.48 6.47
C LYS A 690 -19.61 -6.73 5.05
N THR A 691 -20.55 -6.85 4.12
CA THR A 691 -20.35 -6.97 2.67
C THR A 691 -20.64 -5.65 1.95
N THR A 692 -20.15 -5.48 0.72
CA THR A 692 -20.31 -4.23 -0.02
C THR A 692 -21.71 -4.04 -0.63
N ARG A 693 -22.49 -5.10 -0.84
CA ARG A 693 -23.85 -5.02 -1.42
C ARG A 693 -24.99 -5.36 -0.47
N GLU A 694 -24.75 -6.27 0.48
CA GLU A 694 -25.84 -6.89 1.25
C GLU A 694 -25.79 -6.62 2.76
N SER A 695 -24.86 -5.78 3.25
CA SER A 695 -24.89 -5.33 4.65
C SER A 695 -26.17 -4.58 4.97
N PHE A 696 -26.72 -4.81 6.17
CA PHE A 696 -27.89 -4.08 6.64
C PHE A 696 -27.56 -2.65 7.04
N VAL A 697 -26.37 -2.44 7.61
CA VAL A 697 -25.81 -1.11 7.89
C VAL A 697 -24.56 -0.90 7.04
N PRO A 698 -24.69 -0.32 5.84
CA PRO A 698 -23.57 -0.17 4.90
C PRO A 698 -22.45 0.71 5.45
N THR A 699 -21.22 0.24 5.29
CA THR A 699 -19.97 0.95 5.63
C THR A 699 -18.96 0.69 4.52
N ARG A 700 -17.73 1.20 4.64
CA ARG A 700 -16.60 0.82 3.77
C ARG A 700 -15.79 -0.31 4.43
N PRO A 701 -16.14 -1.59 4.22
CA PRO A 701 -15.60 -2.71 4.99
C PRO A 701 -14.09 -2.93 4.84
N TYR A 702 -13.44 -2.42 3.79
CA TYR A 702 -11.99 -2.63 3.59
C TYR A 702 -11.13 -1.44 4.02
N VAL A 703 -11.76 -0.30 4.30
CA VAL A 703 -11.09 0.95 4.70
C VAL A 703 -11.38 1.28 6.16
N ASP A 704 -12.65 1.22 6.57
CA ASP A 704 -13.09 1.71 7.88
C ASP A 704 -13.33 0.59 8.91
N SER A 705 -13.78 -0.59 8.45
CA SER A 705 -14.30 -1.65 9.32
C SER A 705 -14.00 -3.07 8.78
N SER A 706 -12.72 -3.41 8.71
CA SER A 706 -12.16 -4.70 8.23
C SER A 706 -12.72 -5.92 8.93
N THR A 707 -13.15 -6.90 8.14
CA THR A 707 -13.55 -8.23 8.63
C THR A 707 -12.35 -9.16 8.83
N ASN A 708 -11.17 -8.80 8.30
CA ASN A 708 -9.94 -9.61 8.37
C ASN A 708 -9.14 -9.36 9.67
N LEU A 709 -9.78 -9.65 10.80
CA LEU A 709 -9.23 -9.50 12.15
C LEU A 709 -9.25 -10.85 12.88
N PHE A 710 -8.50 -10.97 13.97
CA PHE A 710 -8.60 -12.14 14.88
C PHE A 710 -9.17 -11.78 16.26
N VAL A 711 -9.15 -10.48 16.59
CA VAL A 711 -9.76 -9.95 17.81
C VAL A 711 -10.66 -8.78 17.42
N ALA A 712 -11.89 -8.77 17.89
CA ALA A 712 -12.82 -7.66 17.76
C ALA A 712 -13.64 -7.53 19.04
N ASP A 713 -13.37 -6.51 19.85
CA ASP A 713 -14.19 -6.16 21.02
C ASP A 713 -15.14 -5.02 20.66
N MET A 714 -16.38 -5.38 20.32
CA MET A 714 -17.41 -4.45 19.85
C MET A 714 -18.37 -4.14 20.99
N ASP A 715 -18.51 -2.86 21.33
CA ASP A 715 -19.41 -2.40 22.38
C ASP A 715 -20.43 -1.40 21.80
N ILE A 716 -21.70 -1.78 21.81
CA ILE A 716 -22.82 -0.97 21.32
C ILE A 716 -23.67 -0.43 22.48
N SER A 717 -23.19 -0.51 23.73
CA SER A 717 -23.99 -0.26 24.93
C SER A 717 -24.29 1.20 25.30
N SER A 718 -23.67 2.21 24.66
CA SER A 718 -23.73 3.59 25.21
C SER A 718 -23.36 4.76 24.28
N GLY A 719 -23.77 4.76 23.01
CA GLY A 719 -23.29 5.80 22.04
C GLY A 719 -21.78 5.74 21.79
N ALA A 720 -21.17 4.64 22.24
CA ALA A 720 -19.75 4.30 22.26
C ALA A 720 -19.33 3.52 21.00
N GLY A 721 -20.03 3.71 19.87
CA GLY A 721 -19.76 2.99 18.63
C GLY A 721 -21.06 2.87 17.87
N ALA A 722 -21.20 3.63 16.79
CA ALA A 722 -22.34 3.47 15.92
C ALA A 722 -22.29 2.06 15.31
N PRO A 723 -23.42 1.41 15.03
CA PRO A 723 -23.46 0.17 14.26
C PRO A 723 -22.66 0.30 12.96
N GLY A 724 -22.60 1.50 12.35
CA GLY A 724 -21.72 1.85 11.24
C GLY A 724 -20.20 1.73 11.52
N ASP A 725 -19.71 1.85 12.75
CA ASP A 725 -18.27 1.74 13.04
C ASP A 725 -17.78 0.28 13.15
N GLN A 726 -18.70 -0.68 13.26
CA GLN A 726 -18.37 -2.07 13.58
C GLN A 726 -18.11 -2.92 12.34
N PRO A 727 -17.13 -3.83 12.36
CA PRO A 727 -16.81 -4.72 11.23
C PRO A 727 -17.81 -5.87 11.05
N TYR A 728 -18.54 -6.22 12.11
CA TYR A 728 -19.57 -7.25 12.10
C TYR A 728 -20.93 -6.68 12.48
N GLU A 729 -21.98 -7.27 11.93
CA GLU A 729 -23.37 -7.00 12.28
C GLU A 729 -24.06 -8.29 12.76
N MET A 730 -25.10 -8.11 13.58
CA MET A 730 -25.97 -9.19 14.02
C MET A 730 -27.32 -9.06 13.33
N VAL A 731 -27.61 -10.03 12.46
CA VAL A 731 -28.78 -10.02 11.59
C VAL A 731 -29.69 -11.17 11.96
N MET A 732 -30.99 -10.92 11.92
CA MET A 732 -32.03 -11.91 12.18
C MET A 732 -33.06 -11.84 11.05
N VAL A 733 -33.21 -12.92 10.30
CA VAL A 733 -34.05 -12.97 9.08
C VAL A 733 -34.92 -14.22 9.05
N PRO A 734 -36.16 -14.13 8.52
CA PRO A 734 -36.99 -15.29 8.29
C PRO A 734 -36.42 -16.16 7.16
N VAL A 735 -36.72 -17.46 7.18
CA VAL A 735 -36.41 -18.35 6.06
C VAL A 735 -37.54 -18.30 5.05
N GLU A 736 -37.24 -17.80 3.85
CA GLU A 736 -38.21 -17.66 2.77
C GLU A 736 -38.12 -18.82 1.76
N PRO A 737 -39.26 -19.36 1.27
CA PRO A 737 -39.24 -20.47 0.31
C PRO A 737 -38.58 -20.16 -1.04
N SER A 738 -38.50 -18.88 -1.43
CA SER A 738 -38.03 -18.44 -2.75
C SER A 738 -36.58 -18.01 -2.80
N THR A 739 -35.93 -17.83 -1.65
CA THR A 739 -34.59 -17.23 -1.56
C THR A 739 -33.69 -18.14 -0.71
N PRO A 740 -32.59 -18.68 -1.26
CA PRO A 740 -31.65 -19.47 -0.47
C PRO A 740 -31.14 -18.65 0.71
N SER A 741 -31.46 -19.09 1.93
CA SER A 741 -31.13 -18.32 3.14
C SER A 741 -29.64 -18.39 3.49
N ILE A 742 -28.94 -19.44 3.03
CA ILE A 742 -27.48 -19.56 3.01
C ILE A 742 -27.07 -19.96 1.59
N GLY A 743 -26.32 -19.11 0.91
CA GLY A 743 -25.78 -19.40 -0.42
C GLY A 743 -24.48 -20.21 -0.32
N VAL A 744 -24.42 -21.36 -0.99
CA VAL A 744 -23.19 -22.15 -1.18
C VAL A 744 -22.96 -22.41 -2.66
N GLY A 745 -21.68 -22.47 -3.04
CA GLY A 745 -21.25 -22.73 -4.42
C GLY A 745 -21.50 -24.17 -4.87
N VAL A 746 -21.05 -24.48 -6.09
CA VAL A 746 -21.36 -25.74 -6.80
C VAL A 746 -20.79 -26.98 -6.09
N GLU A 747 -19.69 -26.84 -5.35
CA GLU A 747 -19.12 -27.92 -4.52
C GLU A 747 -19.76 -28.02 -3.11
N GLU A 748 -20.89 -27.33 -2.87
CA GLU A 748 -21.67 -27.25 -1.62
C GLU A 748 -20.90 -26.83 -0.36
N SER A 749 -19.61 -26.52 -0.49
CA SER A 749 -18.70 -26.10 0.59
C SER A 749 -18.07 -24.73 0.37
N GLU A 750 -18.22 -24.13 -0.81
CA GLU A 750 -17.77 -22.77 -1.09
C GLU A 750 -18.79 -21.76 -0.57
N GLY A 751 -18.33 -20.76 0.20
CA GLY A 751 -19.22 -19.73 0.75
C GLY A 751 -19.11 -18.41 -0.01
N TYR A 752 -20.24 -17.79 -0.35
CA TYR A 752 -20.27 -16.45 -0.93
C TYR A 752 -20.22 -15.38 0.17
N PHE A 753 -19.36 -14.38 0.02
CA PHE A 753 -19.28 -13.27 0.98
C PHE A 753 -18.87 -11.93 0.36
N PHE A 754 -17.87 -11.93 -0.51
CA PHE A 754 -17.34 -10.69 -1.07
C PHE A 754 -18.26 -10.16 -2.17
N GLY A 755 -18.73 -8.92 -2.05
CA GLY A 755 -19.92 -8.45 -2.77
C GLY A 755 -21.19 -8.73 -1.96
N GLY A 756 -21.57 -9.99 -1.83
CA GLY A 756 -22.77 -10.44 -1.09
C GLY A 756 -22.76 -11.93 -0.74
N HIS A 757 -23.88 -12.45 -0.23
CA HIS A 757 -24.00 -13.79 0.36
C HIS A 757 -24.60 -14.87 -0.57
N ASP A 758 -24.67 -14.64 -1.89
CA ASP A 758 -25.18 -15.59 -2.89
C ASP A 758 -24.36 -15.51 -4.19
N SER A 759 -24.65 -16.38 -5.15
CA SER A 759 -23.97 -16.39 -6.46
C SER A 759 -24.29 -15.18 -7.33
N ASP A 760 -25.38 -14.47 -7.06
CA ASP A 760 -25.81 -13.34 -7.89
C ASP A 760 -25.01 -12.08 -7.55
N ARG A 761 -24.62 -11.91 -6.28
CA ARG A 761 -23.89 -10.72 -5.79
C ARG A 761 -22.51 -11.02 -5.22
N GLY A 762 -22.27 -12.25 -4.79
CA GLY A 762 -21.07 -12.65 -4.07
C GLY A 762 -20.03 -13.39 -4.91
N THR A 763 -18.79 -13.41 -4.42
CA THR A 763 -17.75 -14.37 -4.80
C THR A 763 -17.28 -15.17 -3.59
N SER A 764 -16.81 -16.39 -3.85
CA SER A 764 -16.26 -17.31 -2.86
C SER A 764 -14.76 -17.17 -2.64
N LYS A 765 -14.08 -16.29 -3.40
CA LYS A 765 -12.66 -16.02 -3.23
C LYS A 765 -12.35 -14.52 -3.21
N ALA A 766 -11.52 -14.08 -2.27
CA ALA A 766 -10.90 -12.73 -2.30
C ALA A 766 -9.52 -12.72 -1.62
N THR A 767 -8.51 -12.14 -2.27
CA THR A 767 -7.14 -12.15 -1.74
C THR A 767 -6.76 -10.75 -1.26
N PHE A 768 -6.53 -10.59 0.05
CA PHE A 768 -6.23 -9.28 0.65
C PHE A 768 -4.76 -9.11 1.01
N TYR A 769 -4.13 -10.17 1.51
CA TYR A 769 -2.79 -10.13 2.07
C TYR A 769 -1.83 -11.00 1.28
N GLU A 770 -0.67 -10.45 0.95
CA GLU A 770 0.47 -11.23 0.48
C GLU A 770 1.12 -11.97 1.66
N ILE A 771 1.45 -13.24 1.47
CA ILE A 771 2.53 -13.89 2.21
C ILE A 771 3.79 -13.72 1.36
N PRO A 772 4.83 -13.02 1.83
CA PRO A 772 6.01 -12.81 1.02
C PRO A 772 6.56 -14.14 0.51
N HIS A 773 6.84 -14.21 -0.80
CA HIS A 773 7.57 -15.33 -1.42
C HIS A 773 9.05 -15.02 -1.59
N ALA A 774 9.48 -13.78 -1.36
CA ALA A 774 10.87 -13.34 -1.42
C ALA A 774 11.05 -12.10 -0.53
N PRO A 775 12.29 -11.73 -0.16
CA PRO A 775 12.57 -10.49 0.54
C PRO A 775 11.86 -9.30 -0.11
N MET A 776 11.27 -8.44 0.72
CA MET A 776 10.54 -7.26 0.27
C MET A 776 11.46 -6.19 -0.35
N GLN A 777 10.94 -5.44 -1.33
CA GLN A 777 11.61 -4.34 -2.04
C GLN A 777 11.07 -2.97 -1.66
N SER A 778 9.79 -2.88 -1.28
CA SER A 778 9.08 -1.62 -1.00
C SER A 778 8.46 -1.65 0.39
N LEU A 779 8.48 -0.51 1.09
CA LEU A 779 7.86 -0.38 2.41
C LEU A 779 6.34 -0.57 2.36
N ALA A 780 5.70 -0.25 1.23
CA ALA A 780 4.26 -0.45 1.07
C ALA A 780 3.84 -1.92 1.19
N GLN A 781 4.75 -2.88 0.97
CA GLN A 781 4.48 -4.31 1.12
C GLN A 781 4.16 -4.71 2.58
N PHE A 782 4.52 -3.89 3.58
CA PHE A 782 4.10 -4.10 4.97
C PHE A 782 2.60 -3.88 5.19
N ARG A 783 1.85 -3.38 4.20
CA ARG A 783 0.39 -3.28 4.27
C ARG A 783 -0.28 -4.63 4.52
N HIS A 784 0.37 -5.73 4.13
CA HIS A 784 -0.15 -7.08 4.33
C HIS A 784 0.30 -7.71 5.66
N ALA A 785 1.10 -7.01 6.48
CA ALA A 785 1.49 -7.46 7.81
C ALA A 785 0.36 -7.35 8.86
N ASN A 786 -0.82 -6.84 8.47
CA ASN A 786 -2.00 -6.67 9.33
C ASN A 786 -1.69 -5.96 10.67
N LEU A 787 -1.09 -4.78 10.58
CA LEU A 787 -0.60 -4.04 11.76
C LEU A 787 -1.71 -3.54 12.69
N ALA A 788 -2.95 -3.40 12.21
CA ALA A 788 -4.10 -2.89 12.97
C ALA A 788 -4.89 -3.99 13.72
N ASN A 789 -4.26 -5.11 14.08
CA ASN A 789 -4.94 -6.28 14.63
C ASN A 789 -4.96 -6.34 16.18
N SER A 790 -5.04 -5.18 16.84
CA SER A 790 -4.99 -5.07 18.32
C SER A 790 -6.31 -5.41 19.03
N GLY A 791 -7.39 -5.61 18.28
CA GLY A 791 -8.74 -5.81 18.81
C GLY A 791 -9.45 -4.52 19.24
N VAL A 792 -8.78 -3.37 19.12
CA VAL A 792 -9.31 -2.04 19.36
C VAL A 792 -9.52 -1.34 18.01
N PRO A 793 -10.63 -0.59 17.81
CA PRO A 793 -10.81 0.22 16.60
C PRO A 793 -9.72 1.30 16.44
N PRO A 794 -9.52 1.86 15.24
CA PRO A 794 -10.19 1.50 13.99
C PRO A 794 -9.72 0.16 13.42
N PHE A 795 -10.67 -0.59 12.90
CA PHE A 795 -10.46 -1.90 12.30
C PHE A 795 -10.16 -1.74 10.81
N MET A 796 -8.91 -1.65 10.40
CA MET A 796 -8.56 -1.42 8.98
C MET A 796 -7.82 -2.61 8.36
N THR A 797 -8.04 -2.83 7.06
CA THR A 797 -7.39 -3.93 6.32
C THR A 797 -5.95 -3.55 5.98
N TYR A 798 -5.73 -2.32 5.50
CA TYR A 798 -4.43 -1.85 5.06
C TYR A 798 -3.96 -0.65 5.88
N THR A 799 -2.70 -0.67 6.30
CA THR A 799 -2.09 0.40 7.10
C THR A 799 -0.97 1.11 6.31
N VAL A 800 0.08 0.39 5.92
CA VAL A 800 1.24 1.01 5.26
C VAL A 800 0.94 1.38 3.80
N GLY A 801 1.40 2.54 3.35
CA GLY A 801 1.23 3.02 1.98
C GLY A 801 -0.15 3.61 1.67
N GLU A 802 -1.14 3.40 2.53
CA GLU A 802 -2.49 3.96 2.38
C GLU A 802 -2.68 5.23 3.20
N SER A 803 -3.73 5.99 2.94
CA SER A 803 -3.88 7.35 3.49
C SER A 803 -5.30 7.81 3.76
N TRP A 804 -6.26 6.88 3.77
CA TRP A 804 -7.66 7.22 4.03
C TRP A 804 -7.88 7.70 5.46
N ALA A 805 -8.61 8.80 5.61
CA ALA A 805 -9.12 9.23 6.90
C ALA A 805 -10.12 8.20 7.44
N ASN A 806 -10.07 7.94 8.74
CA ASN A 806 -11.04 7.09 9.41
C ASN A 806 -12.17 7.93 10.04
N PRO A 807 -13.45 7.51 9.94
CA PRO A 807 -14.60 8.22 10.52
C PRO A 807 -14.56 8.41 12.03
N MET A 808 -13.82 7.56 12.75
CA MET A 808 -13.71 7.59 14.21
C MET A 808 -12.65 8.59 14.70
N ILE A 809 -11.85 9.16 13.80
CA ILE A 809 -10.73 10.04 14.12
C ILE A 809 -10.98 11.44 13.55
N PRO A 810 -10.81 12.53 14.33
CA PRO A 810 -10.94 13.88 13.82
C PRO A 810 -10.03 14.12 12.62
N ALA A 811 -10.52 14.81 11.59
CA ALA A 811 -9.76 15.08 10.37
C ALA A 811 -8.41 15.81 10.61
N GLY A 812 -8.32 16.60 11.68
CA GLY A 812 -7.10 17.34 12.05
C GLY A 812 -6.14 16.59 12.97
N GLU A 813 -6.43 15.34 13.33
CA GLU A 813 -5.67 14.58 14.32
C GLU A 813 -5.24 13.21 13.79
N VAL A 814 -4.25 12.61 14.45
CA VAL A 814 -3.75 11.24 14.21
C VAL A 814 -4.21 10.24 15.27
N SER A 815 -4.99 10.71 16.24
CA SER A 815 -5.54 9.91 17.33
C SER A 815 -6.94 10.37 17.71
N GLY A 816 -7.77 9.45 18.16
CA GLY A 816 -9.12 9.71 18.66
C GLY A 816 -9.32 9.18 20.07
N SER A 817 -10.49 9.46 20.65
CA SER A 817 -10.91 8.82 21.91
C SER A 817 -11.38 7.40 21.63
N ASN A 818 -10.96 6.43 22.43
CA ASN A 818 -11.51 5.08 22.32
C ASN A 818 -12.99 5.07 22.75
N PRO A 819 -13.92 4.69 21.87
CA PRO A 819 -15.33 4.65 22.23
C PRO A 819 -15.63 3.64 23.36
N THR A 820 -14.90 2.53 23.44
CA THR A 820 -15.17 1.42 24.37
C THR A 820 -14.56 1.58 25.78
N GLY A 821 -13.84 2.67 26.08
CA GLY A 821 -13.24 2.89 27.41
C GLY A 821 -12.08 3.88 27.46
N SER A 822 -11.22 3.76 28.48
CA SER A 822 -10.04 4.62 28.65
C SER A 822 -8.91 4.24 27.69
N GLY A 823 -8.50 5.16 26.82
CA GLY A 823 -7.38 4.97 25.90
C GLY A 823 -7.53 5.81 24.63
N LYS A 824 -6.52 5.79 23.77
CA LYS A 824 -6.55 6.41 22.44
C LYS A 824 -6.71 5.35 21.35
N ILE A 825 -7.39 5.72 20.29
CA ILE A 825 -7.36 5.02 19.01
C ILE A 825 -6.45 5.78 18.05
N TYR A 826 -5.88 5.10 17.07
CA TYR A 826 -4.84 5.67 16.21
C TYR A 826 -5.16 5.55 14.73
N ASP A 827 -4.77 6.57 13.98
CA ASP A 827 -4.79 6.55 12.53
C ASP A 827 -3.61 5.71 12.05
N HIS A 828 -3.81 4.40 12.00
CA HIS A 828 -2.75 3.45 11.69
C HIS A 828 -2.14 3.69 10.30
N ALA A 829 -2.95 4.10 9.33
CA ALA A 829 -2.46 4.40 7.99
C ALA A 829 -1.50 5.59 8.01
N TYR A 830 -1.93 6.69 8.62
CA TYR A 830 -1.12 7.89 8.76
C TYR A 830 0.19 7.63 9.52
N LEU A 831 0.09 7.00 10.70
CA LEU A 831 1.22 6.84 11.62
C LEU A 831 2.24 5.81 11.12
N SER A 832 1.80 4.74 10.46
CA SER A 832 2.73 3.79 9.84
C SER A 832 3.55 4.46 8.74
N ASN A 833 2.94 5.32 7.92
CA ASN A 833 3.67 6.05 6.90
C ASN A 833 4.66 7.05 7.48
N ALA A 834 4.23 7.81 8.50
CA ALA A 834 5.09 8.75 9.23
C ALA A 834 6.27 8.06 9.91
N ALA A 835 6.09 6.81 10.37
CA ALA A 835 7.15 6.01 11.00
C ALA A 835 8.15 5.46 9.97
N LEU A 836 7.68 5.04 8.78
CA LEU A 836 8.45 4.20 7.87
C LEU A 836 9.17 4.95 6.72
N TRP A 837 8.46 5.76 5.93
CA TRP A 837 8.90 6.17 4.58
C TRP A 837 10.22 6.97 4.52
N ASP A 838 10.45 7.81 5.52
CA ASP A 838 11.64 8.68 5.55
C ASP A 838 12.83 8.04 6.27
N ARG A 839 12.59 7.07 7.18
CA ARG A 839 13.63 6.46 8.04
C ARG A 839 14.20 5.17 7.51
N TYR A 840 13.41 4.40 6.77
CA TYR A 840 13.76 3.04 6.39
C TYR A 840 13.76 2.85 4.87
N PHE A 841 14.43 1.79 4.42
CA PHE A 841 14.32 1.25 3.08
C PHE A 841 14.60 -0.25 3.10
N LEU A 842 14.42 -0.92 1.95
CA LEU A 842 14.64 -2.35 1.79
C LEU A 842 15.60 -2.59 0.62
N SER A 843 16.82 -3.00 0.95
CA SER A 843 17.89 -3.27 -0.02
C SER A 843 17.77 -4.63 -0.70
N THR A 844 17.03 -5.57 -0.10
CA THR A 844 17.04 -7.01 -0.41
C THR A 844 18.37 -7.73 -0.10
N MET A 845 19.23 -7.15 0.74
CA MET A 845 20.39 -7.84 1.34
C MET A 845 19.94 -8.72 2.52
N ALA A 846 19.21 -9.78 2.21
CA ALA A 846 18.70 -10.77 3.14
C ALA A 846 19.09 -12.19 2.68
N ASP A 847 18.69 -13.21 3.44
CA ASP A 847 18.83 -14.60 2.98
C ASP A 847 17.94 -14.85 1.76
N TYR A 848 18.46 -15.55 0.76
CA TYR A 848 17.73 -16.01 -0.40
C TYR A 848 17.50 -17.51 -0.21
N GLU A 849 16.45 -17.87 0.52
CA GLU A 849 16.08 -19.24 0.86
C GLU A 849 14.57 -19.42 0.78
N GLY A 850 14.10 -20.67 0.72
CA GLY A 850 12.68 -21.01 0.64
C GLY A 850 12.25 -21.48 -0.76
N ASP A 851 10.98 -21.88 -0.89
CA ASP A 851 10.48 -22.60 -2.07
C ASP A 851 10.61 -21.80 -3.38
N SER A 852 10.55 -20.47 -3.31
CA SER A 852 10.62 -19.59 -4.48
C SER A 852 12.03 -19.45 -5.08
N PHE A 853 13.08 -19.83 -4.35
CA PHE A 853 14.48 -19.69 -4.74
C PHE A 853 15.10 -20.96 -5.31
N GLN A 854 14.42 -22.12 -5.22
CA GLN A 854 14.92 -23.45 -5.58
C GLN A 854 16.08 -23.45 -6.60
N GLY A 855 17.29 -23.73 -6.12
CA GLY A 855 18.50 -23.85 -6.96
C GLY A 855 19.33 -22.56 -7.10
N ASP A 856 18.92 -21.47 -6.46
CA ASP A 856 19.68 -20.22 -6.30
C ASP A 856 19.75 -19.77 -4.82
N ASP A 857 19.66 -20.73 -3.90
CA ASP A 857 19.71 -20.50 -2.45
C ASP A 857 21.06 -19.94 -1.99
N ARG A 858 21.05 -18.82 -1.27
CA ARG A 858 22.25 -18.11 -0.78
C ARG A 858 22.00 -17.44 0.56
N GLY A 859 22.94 -17.53 1.49
CA GLY A 859 22.87 -16.77 2.74
C GLY A 859 23.14 -15.28 2.55
N ALA A 860 22.69 -14.43 3.47
CA ALA A 860 22.83 -12.98 3.37
C ALA A 860 24.29 -12.51 3.20
N ASP A 861 25.26 -13.21 3.79
CA ASP A 861 26.69 -12.92 3.63
C ASP A 861 27.14 -13.08 2.18
N GLU A 862 26.75 -14.18 1.53
CA GLU A 862 27.06 -14.46 0.13
C GLU A 862 26.37 -13.45 -0.80
N VAL A 863 25.11 -13.10 -0.52
CA VAL A 863 24.36 -12.09 -1.28
C VAL A 863 25.09 -10.73 -1.26
N ARG A 864 25.62 -10.32 -0.10
CA ARG A 864 26.37 -9.06 0.03
C ARG A 864 27.72 -9.13 -0.70
N GLU A 865 28.46 -10.23 -0.54
CA GLU A 865 29.74 -10.43 -1.24
C GLU A 865 29.58 -10.39 -2.76
N ASP A 866 28.55 -11.07 -3.30
CA ASP A 866 28.23 -11.08 -4.73
C ASP A 866 27.90 -9.68 -5.26
N PHE A 867 27.10 -8.91 -4.52
CA PHE A 867 26.70 -7.56 -4.91
C PHE A 867 27.91 -6.60 -4.98
N PHE A 868 28.74 -6.57 -3.93
CA PHE A 868 29.88 -5.65 -3.88
C PHE A 868 31.04 -6.08 -4.78
N SER A 869 31.16 -7.38 -5.09
CA SER A 869 32.09 -7.87 -6.13
C SER A 869 31.55 -7.71 -7.55
N GLN A 870 30.28 -7.30 -7.70
CA GLN A 870 29.57 -7.12 -8.97
C GLN A 870 29.50 -8.41 -9.80
N THR A 871 29.44 -9.57 -9.14
CA THR A 871 29.22 -10.88 -9.78
C THR A 871 27.75 -11.16 -10.03
N ARG A 872 26.87 -10.70 -9.12
CA ARG A 872 25.42 -10.82 -9.22
C ARG A 872 24.73 -9.59 -8.62
N GLU A 873 23.57 -9.25 -9.16
CA GLU A 873 22.74 -8.14 -8.69
C GLU A 873 21.85 -8.57 -7.52
N LEU A 874 21.36 -7.59 -6.76
CA LEU A 874 20.29 -7.76 -5.77
C LEU A 874 18.94 -7.94 -6.49
N LEU A 875 17.92 -8.39 -5.76
CA LEU A 875 16.56 -8.50 -6.31
C LEU A 875 16.02 -7.15 -6.79
N ASN A 876 16.36 -6.05 -6.09
CA ASN A 876 16.19 -4.69 -6.61
C ASN A 876 17.41 -4.32 -7.50
N PRO A 877 17.23 -4.24 -8.83
CA PRO A 877 18.33 -4.03 -9.79
C PRO A 877 18.80 -2.57 -9.83
N ARG A 878 18.04 -1.64 -9.23
CA ARG A 878 18.39 -0.21 -9.20
C ARG A 878 19.35 0.14 -8.08
N MET A 879 19.52 -0.76 -7.12
CA MET A 879 20.53 -0.62 -6.06
C MET A 879 21.92 -0.85 -6.66
N VAL A 880 22.86 0.07 -6.41
CA VAL A 880 24.23 -0.03 -6.91
C VAL A 880 25.27 0.27 -5.85
N PRO A 881 26.44 -0.40 -5.88
CA PRO A 881 27.52 -0.10 -4.96
C PRO A 881 28.13 1.26 -5.28
N LEU A 882 28.37 2.06 -4.24
CA LEU A 882 29.05 3.37 -4.31
C LEU A 882 30.57 3.27 -4.12
N VAL A 883 31.06 2.07 -3.82
CA VAL A 883 32.48 1.76 -3.61
C VAL A 883 33.09 1.01 -4.79
N ALA A 884 34.40 1.10 -4.93
CA ALA A 884 35.13 0.30 -5.91
C ALA A 884 35.10 -1.19 -5.52
N THR A 885 35.17 -2.08 -6.52
CA THR A 885 35.19 -3.55 -6.28
C THR A 885 36.34 -4.00 -5.39
N THR A 886 37.46 -3.27 -5.37
CA THR A 886 38.60 -3.53 -4.49
C THR A 886 38.30 -3.30 -3.00
N GLU A 887 37.29 -2.49 -2.69
CA GLU A 887 36.83 -2.18 -1.33
C GLU A 887 35.58 -2.98 -0.95
N GLY A 888 35.02 -3.74 -1.91
CA GLY A 888 33.73 -4.42 -1.77
C GLY A 888 33.69 -5.45 -0.64
N ALA A 889 34.76 -6.22 -0.45
CA ALA A 889 34.84 -7.20 0.65
C ALA A 889 34.76 -6.54 2.04
N ALA A 890 35.42 -5.38 2.21
CA ALA A 890 35.36 -4.64 3.47
C ALA A 890 33.99 -4.00 3.71
N ALA A 891 33.33 -3.51 2.64
CA ALA A 891 31.96 -3.00 2.71
C ALA A 891 30.97 -4.11 3.10
N ALA A 892 31.09 -5.29 2.48
CA ALA A 892 30.32 -6.47 2.85
C ALA A 892 30.57 -6.81 4.33
N GLU A 893 31.81 -7.02 4.77
CA GLU A 893 32.12 -7.35 6.16
C GLU A 893 31.52 -6.33 7.15
N SER A 894 31.60 -5.03 6.83
CA SER A 894 31.02 -3.96 7.65
C SER A 894 29.51 -4.05 7.79
N ILE A 895 28.78 -4.38 6.72
CA ILE A 895 27.32 -4.54 6.72
C ILE A 895 26.89 -5.86 7.41
N GLY A 896 27.76 -6.86 7.45
CA GLY A 896 27.50 -8.10 8.20
C GLY A 896 27.59 -7.96 9.72
N GLY A 897 28.01 -6.80 10.23
CA GLY A 897 28.13 -6.54 11.66
C GLY A 897 26.80 -6.18 12.34
N THR A 898 26.82 -6.12 13.68
CA THR A 898 25.64 -5.87 14.53
C THR A 898 24.82 -4.62 14.18
N ASP A 899 25.47 -3.55 13.72
CA ASP A 899 24.86 -2.27 13.31
C ASP A 899 24.90 -2.08 11.77
N GLY A 900 25.07 -3.15 11.01
CA GLY A 900 25.27 -3.10 9.57
C GLY A 900 24.09 -2.51 8.79
N ASP A 901 22.88 -2.65 9.33
CA ASP A 901 21.65 -2.04 8.82
C ASP A 901 21.67 -0.51 8.80
N LYS A 902 22.42 0.12 9.71
CA LYS A 902 22.65 1.58 9.72
C LYS A 902 23.72 2.02 8.72
N LEU A 903 24.54 1.09 8.23
CA LEU A 903 25.69 1.37 7.36
C LEU A 903 25.40 1.15 5.86
N VAL A 904 24.31 0.48 5.49
CA VAL A 904 24.00 0.18 4.08
C VAL A 904 23.94 1.46 3.23
N GLY A 905 23.31 2.54 3.72
CA GLY A 905 23.17 3.80 3.00
C GLY A 905 24.49 4.52 2.67
N LYS A 906 25.58 4.18 3.37
CA LYS A 906 26.94 4.65 3.07
C LYS A 906 27.50 4.01 1.80
N TYR A 907 27.18 2.75 1.57
CA TYR A 907 27.80 1.92 0.53
C TYR A 907 26.91 1.72 -0.69
N VAL A 908 25.61 2.03 -0.60
CA VAL A 908 24.61 1.76 -1.64
C VAL A 908 23.90 3.04 -2.05
N GLY A 909 23.69 3.21 -3.35
CA GLY A 909 22.86 4.27 -3.93
C GLY A 909 21.78 3.71 -4.84
N LEU A 910 20.80 4.55 -5.17
CA LEU A 910 19.68 4.20 -6.04
C LEU A 910 19.84 4.85 -7.41
N LYS A 911 19.94 4.04 -8.47
CA LYS A 911 19.91 4.55 -9.85
C LYS A 911 18.50 5.02 -10.19
N GLY A 912 18.40 6.28 -10.63
CA GLY A 912 17.14 6.87 -11.07
C GLY A 912 16.14 7.02 -9.93
N GLY A 913 16.56 7.55 -8.77
CA GLY A 913 15.58 7.98 -7.77
C GLY A 913 14.73 9.12 -8.33
N PHE A 914 13.41 8.99 -8.18
CA PHE A 914 12.41 9.90 -8.72
C PHE A 914 11.86 10.82 -7.63
N ASN A 915 12.12 12.11 -7.75
CA ASN A 915 11.66 13.11 -6.80
C ASN A 915 10.16 13.40 -7.02
N VAL A 916 9.34 13.05 -6.04
CA VAL A 916 7.86 13.18 -6.09
C VAL A 916 7.37 14.62 -6.22
N ASN A 917 8.24 15.61 -6.02
CA ASN A 917 7.95 17.02 -6.29
C ASN A 917 8.02 17.40 -7.78
N SER A 918 8.17 16.43 -8.69
CA SER A 918 8.10 16.70 -10.12
C SER A 918 6.72 17.20 -10.53
N THR A 919 6.69 18.24 -11.36
CA THR A 919 5.48 18.85 -11.95
C THR A 919 5.41 18.59 -13.46
N SER A 920 6.26 17.69 -13.97
CA SER A 920 6.19 17.23 -15.35
C SER A 920 5.25 16.03 -15.46
N VAL A 921 4.19 16.18 -16.25
CA VAL A 921 3.25 15.09 -16.56
C VAL A 921 3.99 13.97 -17.29
N ASP A 922 4.83 14.27 -18.28
CA ASP A 922 5.58 13.27 -19.04
C ASP A 922 6.58 12.49 -18.17
N ALA A 923 7.20 13.14 -17.18
CA ALA A 923 8.07 12.45 -16.22
C ALA A 923 7.26 11.45 -15.37
N TRP A 924 6.05 11.82 -14.95
CA TRP A 924 5.13 10.92 -14.24
C TRP A 924 4.59 9.81 -15.13
N VAL A 925 4.27 10.07 -16.41
CA VAL A 925 3.89 9.03 -17.37
C VAL A 925 4.99 7.98 -17.52
N ALA A 926 6.25 8.43 -17.67
CA ALA A 926 7.40 7.53 -17.74
C ALA A 926 7.61 6.77 -16.42
N PHE A 927 7.42 7.41 -15.27
CA PHE A 927 7.52 6.77 -13.96
C PHE A 927 6.44 5.69 -13.76
N LEU A 928 5.17 6.03 -13.97
CA LEU A 928 4.03 5.12 -13.80
C LEU A 928 4.04 3.98 -14.83
N SER A 929 4.64 4.20 -16.01
CA SER A 929 4.79 3.17 -17.05
C SER A 929 5.99 2.22 -16.82
N SER A 930 6.66 2.27 -15.68
CA SER A 930 7.85 1.43 -15.41
C SER A 930 7.57 -0.08 -15.47
N MET A 931 6.32 -0.48 -15.22
CA MET A 931 5.83 -1.86 -15.26
C MET A 931 5.26 -2.27 -16.62
N ARG A 932 5.29 -1.38 -17.63
CA ARG A 932 4.81 -1.70 -18.98
C ARG A 932 5.70 -2.75 -19.65
N ASP A 933 5.09 -3.64 -20.43
CA ASP A 933 5.73 -4.80 -21.06
C ASP A 933 6.34 -5.80 -20.03
N THR A 934 6.03 -5.67 -18.73
CA THR A 934 6.57 -6.58 -17.69
C THR A 934 5.65 -7.77 -17.50
N GLN A 935 6.23 -8.97 -17.46
CA GLN A 935 5.49 -10.20 -17.16
C GLN A 935 5.23 -10.34 -15.64
N ILE A 936 3.99 -10.64 -15.27
CA ILE A 936 3.59 -10.91 -13.89
C ILE A 936 3.46 -12.41 -13.70
N ALA A 937 4.09 -12.94 -12.65
CA ALA A 937 3.91 -14.32 -12.25
C ALA A 937 2.60 -14.45 -11.48
N ASN A 938 1.66 -15.25 -11.97
CA ASN A 938 0.45 -15.63 -11.26
C ASN A 938 0.44 -17.16 -11.00
N GLN A 939 -0.45 -17.60 -10.12
CA GLN A 939 -0.50 -19.00 -9.71
C GLN A 939 -1.13 -19.93 -10.74
N GLU A 940 -2.06 -19.43 -11.56
CA GLU A 940 -2.74 -20.23 -12.58
C GLU A 940 -1.94 -20.40 -13.88
N ASP A 941 -1.38 -19.31 -14.42
CA ASP A 941 -0.76 -19.28 -15.77
C ASP A 941 0.77 -19.19 -15.74
N GLY A 942 1.36 -18.99 -14.55
CA GLY A 942 2.80 -18.94 -14.31
C GLY A 942 3.48 -17.64 -14.73
N LEU A 943 3.25 -17.14 -15.94
CA LEU A 943 3.72 -15.83 -16.43
C LEU A 943 2.71 -15.24 -17.43
N VAL A 944 2.14 -14.08 -17.07
CA VAL A 944 1.19 -13.34 -17.89
C VAL A 944 1.82 -12.03 -18.37
N ASP A 945 1.79 -11.80 -19.68
CA ASP A 945 2.26 -10.56 -20.30
C ASP A 945 1.24 -9.43 -20.07
N SER A 946 1.73 -8.24 -19.68
CA SER A 946 0.91 -7.04 -19.56
C SER A 946 0.67 -6.33 -20.89
N GLY A 947 1.35 -6.76 -21.97
CA GLY A 947 1.29 -6.14 -23.27
C GLY A 947 1.59 -4.64 -23.17
N ASP A 948 0.79 -3.82 -23.84
CA ASP A 948 0.93 -2.36 -23.84
C ASP A 948 0.48 -1.67 -22.53
N SER A 949 0.07 -2.41 -21.50
CA SER A 949 -0.46 -1.88 -20.24
C SER A 949 0.58 -1.97 -19.11
N SER A 950 0.40 -1.14 -18.07
CA SER A 950 1.24 -1.16 -16.86
C SER A 950 0.53 -1.89 -15.73
N ALA A 951 1.11 -2.99 -15.24
CA ALA A 951 0.54 -3.80 -14.17
C ALA A 951 0.83 -3.25 -12.77
N PHE A 952 -0.20 -3.23 -11.92
CA PHE A 952 -0.12 -2.88 -10.49
C PHE A 952 -0.78 -3.97 -9.65
N PRO A 953 -0.09 -5.11 -9.45
CA PRO A 953 -0.62 -6.18 -8.64
C PRO A 953 -0.58 -5.82 -7.15
N ARG A 954 -1.71 -6.04 -6.47
CA ARG A 954 -1.83 -5.80 -5.04
C ARG A 954 -0.94 -6.73 -4.22
N VAL A 955 -0.91 -8.00 -4.59
CA VAL A 955 -0.01 -9.03 -4.07
C VAL A 955 0.93 -9.43 -5.20
N ARG A 956 2.23 -9.63 -4.94
CA ARG A 956 3.20 -9.88 -6.03
C ARG A 956 3.03 -11.22 -6.76
N HIS A 957 2.28 -12.15 -6.18
CA HIS A 957 1.99 -13.46 -6.77
C HIS A 957 0.46 -13.71 -6.80
N PRO A 958 -0.28 -12.94 -7.62
CA PRO A 958 -1.73 -13.00 -7.65
C PRO A 958 -2.22 -14.40 -8.02
N ALA A 959 -3.39 -14.76 -7.49
CA ALA A 959 -3.99 -16.06 -7.77
C ALA A 959 -4.51 -16.14 -9.22
N ASP A 960 -5.02 -15.03 -9.75
CA ASP A 960 -5.65 -14.94 -11.07
C ASP A 960 -4.95 -13.87 -11.96
N GLY A 961 -5.34 -13.79 -13.22
CA GLY A 961 -4.83 -12.87 -14.23
C GLY A 961 -5.27 -11.40 -14.07
N PRO A 962 -4.99 -10.56 -15.08
CA PRO A 962 -5.40 -9.17 -15.07
C PRO A 962 -6.92 -9.01 -15.16
N ILE A 963 -7.44 -8.00 -14.47
CA ILE A 963 -8.86 -7.63 -14.53
C ILE A 963 -9.11 -6.89 -15.85
N GLU A 964 -9.75 -7.57 -16.82
CA GLU A 964 -10.15 -6.96 -18.09
C GLU A 964 -11.36 -6.03 -17.91
N GLY A 965 -11.35 -4.88 -18.59
CA GLY A 965 -12.51 -3.97 -18.64
C GLY A 965 -13.55 -4.46 -19.66
N GLY A 966 -14.48 -5.31 -19.21
CA GLY A 966 -15.57 -5.85 -20.04
C GLY A 966 -16.93 -5.87 -19.33
N ASP A 967 -18.02 -5.79 -20.10
CA ASP A 967 -19.41 -5.75 -19.63
C ASP A 967 -20.00 -7.15 -19.30
N SER A 968 -19.19 -8.19 -19.04
CA SER A 968 -19.74 -9.55 -18.86
C SER A 968 -20.13 -9.86 -17.40
N PHE A 969 -21.44 -9.80 -17.15
CA PHE A 969 -22.05 -9.80 -15.81
C PHE A 969 -21.85 -11.06 -14.94
N PHE A 970 -21.37 -12.19 -15.47
CA PHE A 970 -21.41 -13.46 -14.73
C PHE A 970 -20.11 -14.30 -14.72
N SER A 971 -19.15 -14.06 -15.63
CA SER A 971 -17.87 -14.80 -15.68
C SER A 971 -16.63 -14.00 -15.25
N GLU A 972 -16.80 -12.73 -14.85
CA GLU A 972 -15.68 -11.81 -14.57
C GLU A 972 -15.59 -11.32 -13.12
N ARG A 973 -16.48 -11.76 -12.20
CA ARG A 973 -16.43 -11.26 -10.81
C ARG A 973 -15.25 -11.85 -10.04
N GLU A 974 -14.95 -13.13 -10.17
CA GLU A 974 -13.83 -13.74 -9.43
C GLU A 974 -12.45 -13.12 -9.74
N PRO A 975 -12.10 -12.83 -11.02
CA PRO A 975 -10.89 -12.07 -11.34
C PRO A 975 -10.82 -10.70 -10.65
N ARG A 976 -11.94 -10.00 -10.43
CA ARG A 976 -11.97 -8.73 -9.69
C ARG A 976 -11.57 -8.87 -8.21
N TRP A 977 -11.62 -10.06 -7.64
CA TRP A 977 -11.28 -10.30 -6.23
C TRP A 977 -10.01 -11.14 -6.04
N GLN A 978 -9.51 -11.78 -7.09
CA GLN A 978 -8.30 -12.64 -7.09
C GLN A 978 -7.15 -12.13 -7.97
N GLY A 979 -7.47 -11.34 -8.99
CA GLY A 979 -6.53 -10.85 -10.00
C GLY A 979 -5.90 -9.51 -9.64
N TYR A 980 -5.49 -8.77 -10.66
CA TYR A 980 -4.82 -7.48 -10.50
C TYR A 980 -5.19 -6.44 -11.56
N ARG A 981 -4.92 -5.16 -11.26
CA ARG A 981 -5.17 -4.06 -12.19
C ARG A 981 -4.01 -3.85 -13.15
N GLN A 982 -4.35 -3.55 -14.40
CA GLN A 982 -3.44 -3.00 -15.39
C GLN A 982 -4.03 -1.69 -15.92
N LEU A 983 -3.17 -0.71 -16.17
CA LEU A 983 -3.56 0.59 -16.72
C LEU A 983 -3.05 0.74 -18.15
N ASP A 984 -3.94 1.10 -19.06
CA ASP A 984 -3.56 1.47 -20.42
C ASP A 984 -2.91 2.87 -20.49
N ALA A 985 -2.37 3.23 -21.65
CA ALA A 985 -1.69 4.52 -21.84
C ALA A 985 -2.59 5.74 -21.55
N THR A 986 -3.91 5.65 -21.81
CA THR A 986 -4.86 6.74 -21.55
C THR A 986 -5.10 6.89 -20.06
N GLN A 987 -5.25 5.78 -19.35
CA GLN A 987 -5.42 5.76 -17.90
C GLN A 987 -4.16 6.25 -17.18
N ILE A 988 -2.97 5.88 -17.66
CA ILE A 988 -1.69 6.39 -17.12
C ILE A 988 -1.57 7.89 -17.33
N GLN A 989 -1.92 8.40 -18.52
CA GLN A 989 -1.92 9.84 -18.80
C GLN A 989 -2.84 10.60 -17.84
N ALA A 990 -4.10 10.14 -17.71
CA ALA A 990 -5.07 10.78 -16.82
C ALA A 990 -4.63 10.74 -15.34
N LEU A 991 -4.01 9.63 -14.91
CA LEU A 991 -3.46 9.53 -13.56
C LEU A 991 -2.28 10.50 -13.34
N ALA A 992 -1.38 10.63 -14.33
CA ALA A 992 -0.25 11.55 -14.25
C ALA A 992 -0.69 13.02 -14.19
N GLU A 993 -1.70 13.41 -14.98
CA GLU A 993 -2.28 14.76 -14.97
C GLU A 993 -2.89 15.09 -13.60
N ASN A 994 -3.78 14.22 -13.09
CA ASN A 994 -4.40 14.41 -11.78
C ASN A 994 -3.37 14.41 -10.64
N LEU A 995 -2.29 13.62 -10.76
CA LEU A 995 -1.23 13.62 -9.77
C LEU A 995 -0.44 14.93 -9.75
N VAL A 996 -0.13 15.49 -10.92
CA VAL A 996 0.52 16.82 -11.00
C VAL A 996 -0.37 17.91 -10.44
N ASP A 997 -1.69 17.84 -10.65
CA ASP A 997 -2.65 18.76 -10.04
C ASP A 997 -2.64 18.67 -8.50
N GLU A 998 -2.65 17.46 -7.95
CA GLU A 998 -2.53 17.25 -6.50
C GLU A 998 -1.18 17.73 -5.96
N ILE A 999 -0.10 17.58 -6.73
CA ILE A 999 1.23 18.09 -6.39
C ILE A 999 1.23 19.63 -6.38
N HIS A 1000 0.59 20.32 -7.32
CA HIS A 1000 0.47 21.78 -7.27
C HIS A 1000 -0.39 22.26 -6.10
N GLN A 1001 -1.48 21.56 -5.79
CA GLN A 1001 -2.37 21.92 -4.67
C GLN A 1001 -1.74 21.67 -3.30
N ARG A 1002 -0.85 20.66 -3.21
CA ARG A 1002 -0.32 20.18 -1.92
C ARG A 1002 1.17 20.41 -1.71
N GLY A 1003 1.94 20.57 -2.77
CA GLY A 1003 3.38 20.64 -2.74
C GLY A 1003 3.91 22.01 -2.29
N PRO A 1004 5.25 22.14 -2.22
CA PRO A 1004 6.20 21.02 -2.27
C PRO A 1004 6.06 20.12 -1.03
N PHE A 1005 6.15 18.80 -1.21
CA PHE A 1005 6.20 17.84 -0.13
C PHE A 1005 7.57 17.87 0.53
N LEU A 1006 7.58 18.02 1.86
CA LEU A 1006 8.80 18.18 2.66
C LEU A 1006 9.32 16.85 3.22
N SER A 1007 8.61 15.75 2.99
CA SER A 1007 9.03 14.37 3.29
C SER A 1007 8.23 13.38 2.44
N LEU A 1008 8.70 12.13 2.32
CA LEU A 1008 7.96 11.09 1.61
C LEU A 1008 6.67 10.72 2.36
N ALA A 1009 6.73 10.69 3.70
CA ALA A 1009 5.53 10.45 4.50
C ALA A 1009 4.45 11.51 4.25
N GLU A 1010 4.81 12.78 4.06
CA GLU A 1010 3.85 13.85 3.72
C GLU A 1010 3.19 13.63 2.34
N PHE A 1011 3.95 13.14 1.35
CA PHE A 1011 3.41 12.81 0.02
C PHE A 1011 2.40 11.65 0.09
N VAL A 1012 2.73 10.63 0.88
CA VAL A 1012 1.89 9.44 1.05
C VAL A 1012 0.63 9.77 1.86
N ASN A 1013 0.73 10.58 2.91
CA ASN A 1013 -0.36 10.82 3.84
C ASN A 1013 -1.37 11.90 3.38
N ARG A 1014 -2.59 11.80 3.93
CA ARG A 1014 -3.56 12.91 3.95
C ARG A 1014 -3.01 14.10 4.74
N ARG A 1015 -3.53 15.30 4.51
CA ARG A 1015 -3.19 16.48 5.31
C ARG A 1015 -4.01 16.54 6.59
N LEU A 1016 -3.37 16.79 7.72
CA LEU A 1016 -4.08 17.07 8.97
C LEU A 1016 -4.65 18.49 8.90
N GLY A 1017 -5.98 18.59 8.84
CA GLY A 1017 -6.67 19.84 8.56
C GLY A 1017 -8.14 19.82 8.99
N GLY A 1018 -8.91 20.76 8.43
CA GLY A 1018 -10.34 20.85 8.71
C GLY A 1018 -11.13 19.73 8.02
N GLN A 1019 -12.24 19.33 8.61
CA GLN A 1019 -13.06 18.24 8.08
C GLN A 1019 -13.59 18.48 6.64
N ASN A 1020 -13.81 19.74 6.26
CA ASN A 1020 -14.28 20.10 4.92
C ASN A 1020 -13.14 20.25 3.89
N ASP A 1021 -11.88 20.06 4.31
CA ASP A 1021 -10.73 20.06 3.42
C ASP A 1021 -10.65 18.70 2.72
N ALA A 1022 -10.76 18.70 1.39
CA ALA A 1022 -10.67 17.47 0.59
C ALA A 1022 -9.31 16.77 0.79
N SER A 1023 -8.25 17.55 1.06
CA SER A 1023 -6.90 17.03 1.31
C SER A 1023 -6.76 16.29 2.64
N SER A 1024 -7.72 16.47 3.55
CA SER A 1024 -7.78 15.75 4.82
C SER A 1024 -8.44 14.38 4.73
N ARG A 1025 -8.98 13.98 3.57
CA ARG A 1025 -9.61 12.67 3.38
C ARG A 1025 -8.65 11.57 2.91
N ARG A 1026 -7.66 11.95 2.10
CA ARG A 1026 -6.69 11.03 1.49
C ARG A 1026 -5.42 11.74 1.03
N GLY A 1027 -4.33 10.99 0.85
CA GLY A 1027 -3.04 11.46 0.34
C GLY A 1027 -3.07 11.85 -1.13
N ALA A 1028 -1.95 12.38 -1.64
CA ALA A 1028 -1.89 12.97 -2.98
C ALA A 1028 -2.14 11.93 -4.09
N LEU A 1029 -1.48 10.77 -4.01
CA LEU A 1029 -1.63 9.71 -5.00
C LEU A 1029 -3.02 9.03 -4.89
N ALA A 1030 -3.52 8.81 -3.68
CA ALA A 1030 -4.89 8.33 -3.47
C ALA A 1030 -5.96 9.30 -4.02
N ALA A 1031 -5.74 10.62 -3.89
CA ALA A 1031 -6.61 11.64 -4.49
C ALA A 1031 -6.56 11.59 -6.02
N ALA A 1032 -5.37 11.52 -6.61
CA ALA A 1032 -5.21 11.42 -8.05
C ALA A 1032 -5.91 10.18 -8.65
N ILE A 1033 -5.83 9.02 -7.99
CA ILE A 1033 -6.56 7.81 -8.40
C ILE A 1033 -8.07 8.04 -8.34
N HIS A 1034 -8.57 8.67 -7.28
CA HIS A 1034 -10.00 8.91 -7.07
C HIS A 1034 -10.63 9.82 -8.13
N GLU A 1035 -9.86 10.73 -8.73
CA GLU A 1035 -10.32 11.61 -9.82
C GLU A 1035 -10.28 10.93 -11.21
N THR A 1036 -9.95 9.63 -11.27
CA THR A 1036 -9.95 8.82 -12.51
C THR A 1036 -11.03 7.73 -12.48
N GLU A 1037 -11.37 7.17 -13.65
CA GLU A 1037 -12.36 6.08 -13.77
C GLU A 1037 -11.74 4.67 -13.65
N VAL A 1038 -10.48 4.55 -13.20
CA VAL A 1038 -9.74 3.25 -13.16
C VAL A 1038 -10.42 2.20 -12.27
N ASN A 1039 -11.22 2.63 -11.30
CA ASN A 1039 -11.93 1.77 -10.36
C ASN A 1039 -13.40 1.50 -10.73
N ALA A 1040 -13.93 2.10 -11.80
CA ALA A 1040 -15.35 2.02 -12.15
C ALA A 1040 -15.91 0.58 -12.22
N THR A 1041 -15.10 -0.39 -12.67
CA THR A 1041 -15.54 -1.80 -12.75
C THR A 1041 -15.78 -2.43 -11.37
N ILE A 1042 -14.92 -2.15 -10.37
CA ILE A 1042 -15.08 -2.75 -9.02
C ILE A 1042 -16.15 -1.99 -8.22
N GLU A 1043 -16.33 -0.70 -8.50
CA GLU A 1043 -17.36 0.14 -7.88
C GLU A 1043 -18.78 -0.41 -8.12
N GLY A 1044 -18.99 -1.15 -9.22
CA GLY A 1044 -20.22 -1.89 -9.50
C GLY A 1044 -20.52 -3.05 -8.55
N ASP A 1045 -19.50 -3.60 -7.87
CA ASP A 1045 -19.65 -4.60 -6.80
C ASP A 1045 -19.86 -3.93 -5.42
N GLY A 1046 -20.02 -2.60 -5.37
CA GLY A 1046 -20.29 -1.82 -4.17
C GLY A 1046 -21.54 -0.94 -4.25
N LEU A 1047 -21.64 -0.02 -3.28
CA LEU A 1047 -22.63 1.03 -3.14
C LEU A 1047 -21.93 2.36 -2.89
N ASP A 1048 -22.42 3.43 -3.51
CA ASP A 1048 -21.97 4.79 -3.22
C ASP A 1048 -22.62 5.28 -1.93
N LEU A 1049 -21.82 5.45 -0.88
CA LEU A 1049 -22.28 5.90 0.42
C LEU A 1049 -22.35 7.42 0.44
N GLU A 1050 -23.57 7.92 0.57
CA GLU A 1050 -23.89 9.34 0.74
C GLU A 1050 -24.35 9.62 2.17
N ALA A 1051 -24.54 10.90 2.51
CA ALA A 1051 -24.97 11.32 3.85
C ALA A 1051 -26.27 10.65 4.32
N GLN A 1052 -27.16 10.26 3.39
CA GLN A 1052 -28.40 9.55 3.70
C GLN A 1052 -28.18 8.09 4.14
N ASN A 1053 -27.10 7.45 3.66
CA ASN A 1053 -26.76 6.06 4.01
C ASN A 1053 -26.16 5.96 5.41
N MET A 1054 -25.63 7.06 5.93
CA MET A 1054 -24.89 7.11 7.20
C MET A 1054 -25.79 7.18 8.44
N GLY A 1055 -27.11 7.34 8.28
CA GLY A 1055 -28.06 7.40 9.39
C GLY A 1055 -27.81 8.56 10.38
N ASP A 1056 -28.46 8.50 11.54
CA ASP A 1056 -28.25 9.44 12.67
C ASP A 1056 -27.04 9.03 13.54
N HIS A 1057 -25.97 8.52 12.92
CA HIS A 1057 -24.78 8.04 13.63
C HIS A 1057 -23.86 9.21 14.04
N ASP A 1058 -23.34 9.17 15.28
CA ASP A 1058 -22.46 10.19 15.87
C ASP A 1058 -20.99 10.07 15.39
N TRP A 1059 -20.78 10.08 14.07
CA TRP A 1059 -19.43 10.03 13.49
C TRP A 1059 -18.61 11.26 13.89
N VAL A 1060 -17.34 11.05 14.25
CA VAL A 1060 -16.40 12.15 14.54
C VAL A 1060 -15.98 12.87 13.27
N ASN A 1061 -15.84 12.13 12.17
CA ASN A 1061 -15.48 12.62 10.85
C ASN A 1061 -16.39 12.01 9.76
N PRO A 1062 -17.67 12.41 9.68
CA PRO A 1062 -18.64 11.84 8.72
C PRO A 1062 -18.22 11.92 7.26
N SER A 1063 -17.46 12.94 6.85
CA SER A 1063 -16.93 13.07 5.48
C SER A 1063 -15.95 11.96 5.10
N ALA A 1064 -15.32 11.31 6.08
CA ALA A 1064 -14.50 10.14 5.83
C ALA A 1064 -15.34 8.92 5.47
N ALA A 1065 -16.56 8.77 6.01
CA ALA A 1065 -17.38 7.58 5.79
C ALA A 1065 -18.08 7.52 4.41
N LEU A 1066 -17.93 8.58 3.59
CA LEU A 1066 -18.57 8.72 2.29
C LEU A 1066 -17.72 8.15 1.15
N GLY A 1067 -18.37 7.83 0.04
CA GLY A 1067 -17.75 7.29 -1.18
C GLY A 1067 -18.15 5.84 -1.46
N ASN A 1068 -17.63 5.26 -2.54
CA ASN A 1068 -17.94 3.89 -2.89
C ASN A 1068 -17.37 2.91 -1.83
N ASN A 1069 -18.19 2.00 -1.33
CA ASN A 1069 -17.77 1.08 -0.28
C ASN A 1069 -16.94 -0.12 -0.73
N SER A 1070 -16.75 -0.32 -2.04
CA SER A 1070 -15.78 -1.26 -2.56
C SER A 1070 -14.35 -0.69 -2.57
N GLU A 1071 -14.15 0.58 -2.19
CA GLU A 1071 -12.82 1.16 -2.02
C GLU A 1071 -11.97 0.26 -1.10
N GLY A 1072 -10.74 -0.04 -1.53
CA GLY A 1072 -9.88 -0.98 -0.82
C GLY A 1072 -10.17 -2.47 -1.08
N ALA A 1073 -11.19 -2.86 -1.85
CA ALA A 1073 -11.33 -4.25 -2.31
C ALA A 1073 -10.16 -4.65 -3.24
N PRO A 1074 -9.77 -5.94 -3.36
CA PRO A 1074 -8.63 -6.39 -4.18
C PRO A 1074 -8.62 -5.84 -5.61
N GLY A 1075 -9.78 -5.73 -6.24
CA GLY A 1075 -9.93 -5.18 -7.59
C GLY A 1075 -9.97 -3.65 -7.69
N SER A 1076 -9.86 -2.93 -6.58
CA SER A 1076 -9.65 -1.48 -6.58
C SER A 1076 -8.15 -1.20 -6.68
N LEU A 1077 -7.72 -0.39 -7.64
CA LEU A 1077 -6.39 0.20 -7.60
C LEU A 1077 -6.34 1.18 -6.41
N THR A 1078 -5.37 0.99 -5.52
CA THR A 1078 -5.12 1.88 -4.37
C THR A 1078 -3.72 2.49 -4.44
N GLN A 1079 -3.48 3.51 -3.63
CA GLN A 1079 -2.17 4.14 -3.50
C GLN A 1079 -1.11 3.11 -3.08
N GLY A 1080 -1.47 2.20 -2.17
CA GLY A 1080 -0.60 1.10 -1.75
C GLY A 1080 -0.16 0.19 -2.89
N ASP A 1081 -0.99 -0.04 -3.92
CA ASP A 1081 -0.63 -0.91 -5.07
C ASP A 1081 0.50 -0.27 -5.90
N ILE A 1082 0.39 1.03 -6.21
CA ILE A 1082 1.42 1.77 -6.95
C ILE A 1082 2.70 1.89 -6.11
N LEU A 1083 2.57 2.14 -4.80
CA LEU A 1083 3.73 2.25 -3.91
C LEU A 1083 4.42 0.90 -3.67
N SER A 1084 3.71 -0.22 -3.72
CA SER A 1084 4.33 -1.56 -3.72
C SER A 1084 5.18 -1.77 -4.96
N ALA A 1085 4.73 -1.29 -6.13
CA ALA A 1085 5.45 -1.39 -7.39
C ALA A 1085 6.66 -0.44 -7.49
N LEU A 1086 6.46 0.84 -7.12
CA LEU A 1086 7.38 1.93 -7.48
C LEU A 1086 7.91 2.73 -6.29
N GLY A 1087 7.38 2.52 -5.09
CA GLY A 1087 7.69 3.33 -3.91
C GLY A 1087 9.17 3.25 -3.46
N SER A 1088 9.86 2.15 -3.77
CA SER A 1088 11.30 2.01 -3.49
C SER A 1088 12.18 2.97 -4.30
N GLU A 1089 11.62 3.58 -5.34
CA GLU A 1089 12.31 4.46 -6.28
C GLU A 1089 12.06 5.94 -5.98
N MET A 1090 11.15 6.25 -5.05
CA MET A 1090 10.70 7.61 -4.76
C MET A 1090 11.62 8.33 -3.77
N THR A 1091 11.84 9.62 -4.01
CA THR A 1091 12.55 10.55 -3.11
C THR A 1091 11.80 11.89 -3.02
N VAL A 1092 12.18 12.76 -2.09
CA VAL A 1092 11.72 14.17 -2.06
C VAL A 1092 12.85 15.16 -2.40
N ARG A 1093 14.00 14.63 -2.80
CA ARG A 1093 15.24 15.39 -2.92
C ARG A 1093 16.06 14.91 -4.10
N GLY A 1094 16.67 15.86 -4.77
CA GLY A 1094 17.73 15.66 -5.75
C GLY A 1094 19.11 15.47 -5.11
N ASP A 1095 19.85 14.52 -5.66
CA ASP A 1095 21.28 14.31 -5.39
C ASP A 1095 22.13 14.48 -6.65
N THR A 1096 21.49 14.57 -7.82
CA THR A 1096 22.13 14.80 -9.12
C THR A 1096 21.62 16.10 -9.72
N PHE A 1097 22.53 16.98 -10.12
CA PHE A 1097 22.20 18.29 -10.67
C PHE A 1097 22.97 18.60 -11.95
N VAL A 1098 22.31 19.26 -12.89
CA VAL A 1098 22.95 19.88 -14.06
C VAL A 1098 23.06 21.38 -13.83
N ILE A 1099 24.28 21.92 -13.91
CA ILE A 1099 24.53 23.34 -13.80
C ILE A 1099 24.84 23.91 -15.18
N ARG A 1100 24.02 24.86 -15.64
CA ARG A 1100 24.29 25.68 -16.83
C ARG A 1100 24.90 27.00 -16.38
N ALA A 1101 26.03 27.38 -16.95
CA ALA A 1101 26.78 28.58 -16.56
C ALA A 1101 27.22 29.38 -17.80
N TYR A 1102 27.27 30.70 -17.62
CA TYR A 1102 27.55 31.71 -18.63
C TYR A 1102 28.63 32.67 -18.17
N GLY A 1103 29.47 33.08 -19.11
CA GLY A 1103 30.45 34.14 -18.92
C GLY A 1103 30.56 35.05 -20.14
N GLN A 1104 30.61 36.34 -19.88
CA GLN A 1104 30.82 37.41 -20.84
C GLN A 1104 32.12 38.14 -20.52
N SER A 1105 32.88 38.54 -21.54
CA SER A 1105 33.97 39.52 -21.40
C SER A 1105 33.61 40.80 -22.15
N ASP A 1106 33.78 41.93 -21.48
CA ASP A 1106 33.43 43.26 -21.92
C ASP A 1106 34.65 44.17 -21.97
N ASN A 1107 34.59 45.19 -22.83
CA ASN A 1107 35.54 46.29 -22.77
C ASN A 1107 35.15 47.32 -21.69
N LYS A 1108 36.02 48.32 -21.45
CA LYS A 1108 35.77 49.41 -20.48
C LYS A 1108 34.52 50.25 -20.75
N GLN A 1109 33.98 50.18 -21.95
CA GLN A 1109 32.78 50.90 -22.39
C GLN A 1109 31.52 50.02 -22.30
N GLY A 1110 31.62 48.79 -21.77
CA GLY A 1110 30.51 47.85 -21.67
C GLY A 1110 30.16 47.15 -22.99
N THR A 1111 31.03 47.21 -24.00
CA THR A 1111 30.81 46.48 -25.25
C THR A 1111 31.31 45.04 -25.13
N ILE A 1112 30.44 44.11 -25.50
CA ILE A 1112 30.69 42.67 -25.48
C ILE A 1112 31.83 42.31 -26.43
N GLN A 1113 32.84 41.61 -25.92
CA GLN A 1113 33.97 41.10 -26.69
C GLN A 1113 33.88 39.60 -26.97
N ALA A 1114 33.41 38.81 -26.01
CA ALA A 1114 33.22 37.37 -26.16
C ALA A 1114 32.19 36.83 -25.15
N ARG A 1115 31.63 35.67 -25.46
CA ARG A 1115 30.67 34.93 -24.62
C ARG A 1115 31.03 33.44 -24.59
N ALA A 1116 30.80 32.79 -23.47
CA ALA A 1116 31.04 31.35 -23.29
C ALA A 1116 29.97 30.74 -22.38
N TRP A 1117 29.54 29.52 -22.70
CA TRP A 1117 28.61 28.73 -21.90
C TRP A 1117 29.23 27.37 -21.58
N CYS A 1118 28.97 26.86 -20.39
CA CYS A 1118 29.36 25.51 -19.99
C CYS A 1118 28.26 24.80 -19.21
N GLU A 1119 28.31 23.47 -19.25
CA GLU A 1119 27.44 22.58 -18.50
C GLU A 1119 28.30 21.65 -17.64
N ALA A 1120 27.87 21.40 -16.41
CA ALA A 1120 28.47 20.40 -15.53
C ALA A 1120 27.39 19.55 -14.87
N VAL A 1121 27.61 18.23 -14.80
CA VAL A 1121 26.81 17.32 -13.96
C VAL A 1121 27.50 17.20 -12.62
N VAL A 1122 26.76 17.43 -11.55
CA VAL A 1122 27.24 17.44 -10.16
C VAL A 1122 26.46 16.40 -9.36
N GLN A 1123 27.17 15.56 -8.62
CA GLN A 1123 26.61 14.44 -7.86
C GLN A 1123 26.95 14.60 -6.37
N ARG A 1124 25.94 14.45 -5.52
CA ARG A 1124 26.12 14.34 -4.06
C ARG A 1124 26.68 12.97 -3.70
N MET A 1125 27.64 12.93 -2.80
CA MET A 1125 28.32 11.72 -2.35
C MET A 1125 27.98 11.38 -0.89
N PRO A 1126 28.16 10.12 -0.44
CA PRO A 1126 27.99 9.75 0.96
C PRO A 1126 28.86 10.55 1.92
N ASP A 1127 30.10 10.86 1.54
CA ASP A 1127 31.05 11.54 2.43
C ASP A 1127 30.68 13.01 2.71
N TYR A 1128 30.96 13.47 3.92
CA TYR A 1128 30.85 14.88 4.28
C TYR A 1128 31.96 15.75 3.64
N VAL A 1129 31.75 17.08 3.63
CA VAL A 1129 32.73 18.04 3.09
C VAL A 1129 33.99 18.09 3.94
N ASP A 1130 33.86 18.13 5.27
CA ASP A 1130 34.97 17.98 6.20
C ASP A 1130 35.14 16.49 6.54
N PRO A 1131 36.24 15.82 6.13
CA PRO A 1131 36.45 14.40 6.34
C PRO A 1131 36.78 14.02 7.79
N THR A 1132 36.79 14.97 8.74
CA THR A 1132 36.88 14.63 10.18
C THR A 1132 35.65 13.88 10.67
N ASP A 1133 34.49 14.18 10.08
CA ASP A 1133 33.26 13.46 10.35
C ASP A 1133 33.15 12.33 9.32
N VAL A 1134 32.98 11.10 9.81
CA VAL A 1134 32.77 9.94 8.94
C VAL A 1134 31.34 9.98 8.36
N ALA A 1135 31.10 9.26 7.27
CA ALA A 1135 29.82 9.35 6.54
C ALA A 1135 28.58 9.02 7.39
N GLU A 1136 28.76 8.17 8.40
CA GLU A 1136 27.78 7.70 9.38
C GLU A 1136 27.67 8.58 10.64
N THR A 1137 28.40 9.70 10.74
CA THR A 1137 28.27 10.63 11.88
C THR A 1137 26.86 11.23 11.92
N GLU A 1138 26.24 11.15 13.11
CA GLU A 1138 24.91 11.68 13.41
C GLU A 1138 24.89 13.21 13.36
N LEU A 1139 23.71 13.79 13.08
CA LEU A 1139 23.58 15.22 12.83
C LEU A 1139 24.02 16.11 14.01
N ASP A 1140 23.73 15.70 15.25
CA ASP A 1140 24.05 16.46 16.46
C ASP A 1140 25.52 16.38 16.88
N GLU A 1141 26.28 15.49 16.23
CA GLU A 1141 27.72 15.31 16.43
C GLU A 1141 28.56 15.93 15.30
N LEU A 1142 27.93 16.53 14.28
CA LEU A 1142 28.64 17.11 13.15
C LEU A 1142 29.51 18.30 13.54
N SER A 1143 30.65 18.42 12.87
CA SER A 1143 31.47 19.63 12.92
C SER A 1143 30.68 20.85 12.40
N PRO A 1144 30.99 22.08 12.88
CA PRO A 1144 30.31 23.29 12.40
C PRO A 1144 30.42 23.53 10.87
N ILE A 1145 31.40 22.90 10.21
CA ILE A 1145 31.53 22.93 8.76
C ILE A 1145 30.45 22.03 8.13
N ASN A 1146 30.30 20.80 8.61
CA ASN A 1146 29.34 19.85 8.07
C ASN A 1146 27.88 20.14 8.49
N GLU A 1147 27.65 20.75 9.66
CA GLU A 1147 26.32 21.31 10.00
C GLU A 1147 25.84 22.31 8.93
N LYS A 1148 26.78 23.08 8.37
CA LYS A 1148 26.48 24.14 7.41
C LYS A 1148 26.46 23.68 5.95
N PHE A 1149 27.38 22.79 5.58
CA PHE A 1149 27.60 22.39 4.19
C PHE A 1149 27.19 20.94 3.90
N GLY A 1150 27.05 20.09 4.90
CA GLY A 1150 26.60 18.70 4.75
C GLY A 1150 27.50 17.84 3.86
N ARG A 1151 26.87 16.96 3.08
CA ARG A 1151 27.54 15.97 2.22
C ARG A 1151 28.17 16.61 0.99
N ARG A 1152 29.33 16.13 0.57
CA ARG A 1152 30.11 16.73 -0.52
C ARG A 1152 29.47 16.51 -1.88
N PHE A 1153 29.58 17.50 -2.74
CA PHE A 1153 29.26 17.39 -4.16
C PHE A 1153 30.52 17.23 -5.03
N GLU A 1154 30.46 16.34 -6.02
CA GLU A 1154 31.53 16.09 -6.99
C GLU A 1154 31.08 16.38 -8.42
N VAL A 1155 31.93 17.03 -9.20
CA VAL A 1155 31.70 17.23 -10.64
C VAL A 1155 31.98 15.91 -11.37
N ARG A 1156 30.93 15.33 -11.98
CA ARG A 1156 31.02 14.08 -12.77
C ARG A 1156 31.40 14.34 -14.22
N SER A 1157 30.88 15.41 -14.81
CA SER A 1157 31.21 15.82 -16.17
C SER A 1157 31.29 17.33 -16.30
N PHE A 1158 32.07 17.80 -17.28
CA PHE A 1158 32.14 19.20 -17.66
C PHE A 1158 32.28 19.32 -19.18
N ARG A 1159 31.53 20.24 -19.79
CA ARG A 1159 31.67 20.56 -21.22
C ARG A 1159 31.41 22.03 -21.52
N TRP A 1160 32.00 22.50 -22.62
CA TRP A 1160 31.66 23.78 -23.24
C TRP A 1160 30.52 23.59 -24.22
N LEU A 1161 29.56 24.51 -24.21
CA LEU A 1161 28.38 24.48 -25.07
C LEU A 1161 28.62 25.28 -26.36
N VAL A 1162 28.06 24.81 -27.47
CA VAL A 1162 28.01 25.55 -28.75
C VAL A 1162 26.71 26.34 -28.88
N ALA A 1163 26.58 27.15 -29.94
CA ALA A 1163 25.42 28.02 -30.12
C ALA A 1163 24.12 27.20 -30.27
N GLU A 1164 24.22 26.05 -30.94
CA GLU A 1164 23.14 25.10 -31.21
C GLU A 1164 22.72 24.28 -29.98
N GLU A 1165 23.23 24.60 -28.79
CA GLU A 1165 22.91 23.95 -27.50
C GLU A 1165 22.43 24.95 -26.44
N ILE A 1166 22.11 26.19 -26.87
CA ILE A 1166 21.71 27.29 -25.98
C ILE A 1166 20.22 27.51 -26.13
#